data_AF-A0A3N0EIT1-F1
#
_entry.id   AF-A0A3N0EIT1-F1
#
_cell.length_a   1.000
_cell.length_b   1.000
_cell.length_c   1.000
_cell.angle_alpha   90.00
_cell.angle_beta   90.00
_cell.angle_gamma   90.00
#
_symmetry.space_group_name_H-M   'P 1'
#
loop_
_entity.id
_entity.type
_entity.pdbx_description
1 polymer ?
#
loop_
_entity_poly.entity_id
_entity_poly.type
_entity_poly.pdbx_seq_one_letter_code
_entity_poly.pdbx_strand_id
1 'polypeptide(L)'
;MEKLVLTLVLPWCLLLMACQAPAQDTPLPMDPQLIRGKLENGFSYYIRKVESENSRGKIQIGLVGRMGTWLEDEKQDGLAHLIEHMVLASNSSRFKEAGMHWRLDASIVENGEAFTGPHMIEYWVTLKQAALLHEYLERMRTLAWDPVILENLLDTAKVNAWGRKTILEEIRDYRRIVPEAEMDYLMFGRATGYGLENGGLEREIRNIETFDVRDLQRYYKDWYRPDMETLIVVGDIPDVKQLETRIRAMFSDLEMPENPKQKSFKKYLKGLNVDLPGTTRVLSVNNPYKDKKEGRFYFLEPSTVVERSQFSKQQYKESLLRSIYQELVNQRFSRLTSTHRYNALLNANERPSFSFRTFLNADMAYYKVSIPIEGHGTFSKARLKAIYTELERVARYGPTETELNLIKKERLQNVSEGTIEVRSYTADIQNYFIYGNPVMAPRDRSDLLKRQLSDVTAADIQKYARSIMDLPDQVLGFFLPEGESPEGLPTAQELKVWLEEVHKQDIPPWKESDFKVPEALLTQKEINRLATDIAYKETKIKTEGATRLQLKNGVTVILKSISDLKLQPGQSDIALTGISSITASDFKQRKDYVDALKSASLVQHTGAGEFNKFDLERYTSQNKLNLSFGVGSDRTTISGSAPAGKEEQLLQLLYLYLSRPGKSEEAFRDWLHREQENTNNDQSTNLTEDFFSKAKKLVEGEQQEYMEERPVSGEELSRIDPESAYQRFQQLYSQGNLTLVFTGNFNKETMIPLLQRYLGNLKGKAPEKSELKEAVPEVKETAMSSPFKTGVDTTWYHNQEDKFYVYMGWSGKITQPEDILKLELLESMIGNEMVGTTFKLGFYQLLKPSFMRYPGDHFAFFVASSETGGREVAKNMENMVRTIVAKYRQTLVSKEELENRKEALKSKYKNGYAWESQSPAGMGAYLLEIEQGNAGPRTEARQLLKMLKEINPEAVRETAKKYLSEEKVNLIRSLPEKDSDHQ
;
A
#
# COMPACT_ATOMS: atom_id res chain seq x y z
N MET A 1 -77.39 22.90 -2.15
CA MET A 1 -76.41 21.83 -1.91
C MET A 1 -74.97 22.23 -2.28
N GLU A 2 -74.76 23.17 -3.21
CA GLU A 2 -73.40 23.60 -3.61
C GLU A 2 -72.62 24.39 -2.55
N LYS A 3 -73.29 25.15 -1.66
CA LYS A 3 -72.59 25.89 -0.57
C LYS A 3 -72.14 25.01 0.60
N LEU A 4 -72.64 23.79 0.73
CA LEU A 4 -72.28 22.86 1.82
C LEU A 4 -71.10 21.95 1.46
N VAL A 5 -70.87 21.71 0.17
CA VAL A 5 -69.73 20.92 -0.32
C VAL A 5 -68.43 21.74 -0.27
N LEU A 6 -68.50 23.06 -0.52
CA LEU A 6 -67.33 23.93 -0.48
C LEU A 6 -66.78 24.17 0.93
N THR A 7 -67.61 24.07 1.98
CA THR A 7 -67.21 24.29 3.37
C THR A 7 -66.62 23.04 4.04
N LEU A 8 -66.86 21.85 3.49
CA LEU A 8 -66.33 20.58 4.01
C LEU A 8 -65.04 20.11 3.30
N VAL A 9 -64.74 20.61 2.09
CA VAL A 9 -63.53 20.20 1.34
C VAL A 9 -62.33 21.12 1.62
N LEU A 10 -62.55 22.40 1.93
CA LEU A 10 -61.46 23.34 2.24
C LEU A 10 -60.62 22.98 3.50
N PRO A 11 -61.19 22.48 4.61
CA PRO A 11 -60.39 22.08 5.78
C PRO A 11 -59.53 20.84 5.50
N TRP A 12 -59.98 19.94 4.61
CA TRP A 12 -59.27 18.72 4.25
C TRP A 12 -58.12 18.98 3.26
N CYS A 13 -58.25 19.95 2.36
CA CYS A 13 -57.14 20.40 1.52
C CYS A 13 -56.06 21.16 2.31
N LEU A 14 -56.43 21.90 3.36
CA LEU A 14 -55.47 22.58 4.24
C LEU A 14 -54.76 21.61 5.22
N LEU A 15 -55.43 20.53 5.65
CA LEU A 15 -54.81 19.45 6.44
C LEU A 15 -53.86 18.55 5.63
N LEU A 16 -54.08 18.41 4.32
CA LEU A 16 -53.15 17.70 3.42
C LEU A 16 -51.95 18.55 2.98
N MET A 17 -52.04 19.89 3.02
CA MET A 17 -50.89 20.77 2.79
C MET A 17 -50.04 21.03 4.06
N ALA A 18 -50.55 20.72 5.25
CA ALA A 18 -49.87 20.98 6.53
C ALA A 18 -48.90 19.86 6.97
N CYS A 19 -48.67 18.82 6.16
CA CYS A 19 -47.81 17.68 6.52
C CYS A 19 -46.65 17.46 5.54
N GLN A 20 -45.99 18.55 5.12
CA GLN A 20 -44.62 18.53 4.63
C GLN A 20 -43.86 19.75 5.19
N ALA A 21 -43.83 19.88 6.52
CA ALA A 21 -42.71 20.59 7.12
C ALA A 21 -41.46 19.78 6.76
N PRO A 22 -40.41 20.37 6.15
CA PRO A 22 -39.16 19.65 5.93
C PRO A 22 -38.71 19.10 7.28
N ALA A 23 -38.42 17.79 7.33
CA ALA A 23 -37.96 17.13 8.54
C ALA A 23 -36.82 17.97 9.12
N GLN A 24 -37.00 18.45 10.35
CA GLN A 24 -36.03 19.33 10.99
C GLN A 24 -34.74 18.53 11.17
N ASP A 25 -33.73 18.89 10.37
CA ASP A 25 -32.53 18.09 10.23
C ASP A 25 -31.75 18.08 11.55
N THR A 26 -31.71 16.93 12.22
CA THR A 26 -31.15 16.82 13.57
C THR A 26 -29.63 16.70 13.48
N PRO A 27 -28.85 17.58 14.14
CA PRO A 27 -27.40 17.48 14.18
C PRO A 27 -26.93 16.17 14.80
N LEU A 28 -25.82 15.63 14.33
CA LEU A 28 -25.19 14.45 14.94
C LEU A 28 -24.55 14.80 16.29
N PRO A 29 -24.58 13.87 17.28
CA PRO A 29 -24.00 14.11 18.60
C PRO A 29 -22.47 14.17 18.56
N MET A 30 -21.86 15.01 19.41
CA MET A 30 -20.42 15.03 19.64
C MET A 30 -20.02 14.00 20.70
N ASP A 31 -18.80 13.48 20.64
CA ASP A 31 -18.21 12.63 21.67
C ASP A 31 -18.11 13.40 22.99
N PRO A 32 -18.78 12.94 24.07
CA PRO A 32 -18.72 13.60 25.37
C PRO A 32 -17.33 13.56 26.03
N GLN A 33 -16.43 12.67 25.61
CA GLN A 33 -15.06 12.57 26.13
C GLN A 33 -14.05 13.42 25.37
N LEU A 34 -14.46 14.09 24.29
CA LEU A 34 -13.62 15.03 23.56
C LEU A 34 -13.55 16.35 24.31
N ILE A 35 -12.38 16.67 24.87
CA ILE A 35 -12.12 17.98 25.46
C ILE A 35 -11.77 18.94 24.33
N ARG A 36 -12.45 20.10 24.32
CA ARG A 36 -12.29 21.15 23.33
C ARG A 36 -12.07 22.47 24.06
N GLY A 37 -11.00 23.17 23.72
CA GLY A 37 -10.74 24.49 24.28
C GLY A 37 -10.33 25.50 23.22
N LYS A 38 -10.52 26.77 23.56
CA LYS A 38 -10.06 27.91 22.78
C LYS A 38 -9.50 28.94 23.75
N LEU A 39 -8.27 29.40 23.50
CA LEU A 39 -7.57 30.41 24.28
C LEU A 39 -8.03 31.82 23.87
N GLU A 40 -7.71 32.83 24.69
CA GLU A 40 -8.07 34.23 24.43
C GLU A 40 -7.44 34.76 23.13
N ASN A 41 -6.21 34.34 22.82
CA ASN A 41 -5.52 34.66 21.55
C ASN A 41 -6.13 33.95 20.33
N GLY A 42 -7.10 33.05 20.51
CA GLY A 42 -7.79 32.36 19.42
C GLY A 42 -7.32 30.94 19.13
N PHE A 43 -6.18 30.51 19.70
CA PHE A 43 -5.65 29.15 19.54
C PHE A 43 -6.64 28.10 20.07
N SER A 44 -6.95 27.09 19.29
CA SER A 44 -7.80 25.98 19.75
C SER A 44 -6.99 24.72 20.06
N TYR A 45 -7.55 23.85 20.88
CA TYR A 45 -6.97 22.54 21.12
C TYR A 45 -8.04 21.48 21.37
N TYR A 46 -7.68 20.24 21.07
CA TYR A 46 -8.50 19.05 21.22
C TYR A 46 -7.73 17.95 21.93
N ILE A 47 -8.32 17.37 22.97
CA ILE A 47 -7.70 16.29 23.74
C ILE A 47 -8.67 15.12 23.82
N ARG A 48 -8.20 13.92 23.46
CA ARG A 48 -8.98 12.69 23.58
C ARG A 48 -8.13 11.53 24.10
N LYS A 49 -8.43 11.07 25.30
CA LYS A 49 -7.77 9.89 25.87
C LYS A 49 -8.24 8.62 25.16
N VAL A 50 -7.34 7.73 24.80
CA VAL A 50 -7.64 6.43 24.17
C VAL A 50 -6.83 5.34 24.88
N GLU A 51 -7.52 4.49 25.64
CA GLU A 51 -6.92 3.36 26.35
C GLU A 51 -7.35 2.04 25.68
N SER A 52 -6.48 1.43 24.90
CA SER A 52 -6.65 0.09 24.33
C SER A 52 -5.32 -0.67 24.36
N GLU A 53 -5.36 -2.00 24.21
CA GLU A 53 -4.14 -2.82 24.14
C GLU A 53 -3.22 -2.39 22.98
N ASN A 54 -3.81 -1.93 21.87
CA ASN A 54 -3.10 -1.44 20.69
C ASN A 54 -2.59 0.01 20.83
N SER A 55 -3.14 0.80 21.75
CA SER A 55 -2.74 2.20 21.98
C SER A 55 -1.86 2.40 23.22
N ARG A 56 -1.56 1.34 23.99
CA ARG A 56 -0.79 1.44 25.25
C ARG A 56 0.57 2.12 25.02
N GLY A 57 0.82 3.21 25.77
CA GLY A 57 2.01 4.03 25.64
C GLY A 57 2.07 4.93 24.41
N LYS A 58 1.13 4.79 23.45
CA LYS A 58 1.12 5.55 22.19
C LYS A 58 0.33 6.84 22.32
N ILE A 59 0.87 7.93 21.80
CA ILE A 59 0.19 9.23 21.72
C ILE A 59 0.46 9.84 20.34
N GLN A 60 -0.60 10.18 19.62
CA GLN A 60 -0.51 11.01 18.42
C GLN A 60 -0.77 12.47 18.77
N ILE A 61 0.15 13.32 18.35
CA ILE A 61 0.11 14.76 18.53
C ILE A 61 0.19 15.43 17.16
N GLY A 62 -0.63 16.45 16.93
CA GLY A 62 -0.61 17.22 15.69
C GLY A 62 -0.90 18.69 15.86
N LEU A 63 -0.20 19.52 15.07
CA LEU A 63 -0.51 20.93 14.87
C LEU A 63 -1.12 21.09 13.48
N VAL A 64 -2.32 21.66 13.39
CA VAL A 64 -3.04 21.84 12.13
C VAL A 64 -3.42 23.30 11.97
N GLY A 65 -2.99 23.91 10.88
CA GLY A 65 -3.33 25.29 10.50
C GLY A 65 -4.32 25.33 9.34
N ARG A 66 -5.31 26.23 9.38
CA ARG A 66 -6.18 26.57 8.23
C ARG A 66 -5.47 27.52 7.27
N MET A 67 -4.28 27.15 6.85
CA MET A 67 -3.38 27.91 5.98
C MET A 67 -2.83 26.96 4.93
N GLY A 68 -2.75 27.37 3.67
CA GLY A 68 -2.35 26.49 2.57
C GLY A 68 -2.23 27.30 1.29
N THR A 69 -2.05 26.63 0.16
CA THR A 69 -1.76 27.31 -1.12
C THR A 69 -2.85 28.30 -1.56
N TRP A 70 -4.11 28.15 -1.11
CA TRP A 70 -5.19 29.10 -1.40
C TRP A 70 -5.01 30.49 -0.78
N LEU A 71 -4.09 30.63 0.17
CA LEU A 71 -3.79 31.90 0.83
C LEU A 71 -2.57 32.61 0.22
N GLU A 72 -1.95 32.00 -0.80
CA GLU A 72 -0.86 32.59 -1.57
C GLU A 72 -1.38 33.73 -2.45
N ASP A 73 -0.62 34.83 -2.53
CA ASP A 73 -0.77 35.84 -3.58
C ASP A 73 0.11 35.51 -4.80
N GLU A 74 0.05 36.33 -5.84
CA GLU A 74 0.74 36.06 -7.11
C GLU A 74 2.26 35.91 -7.01
N LYS A 75 2.88 36.41 -5.92
CA LYS A 75 4.32 36.28 -5.63
C LYS A 75 4.63 35.13 -4.68
N GLN A 76 3.60 34.45 -4.18
CA GLN A 76 3.69 33.41 -3.18
C GLN A 76 3.33 32.02 -3.70
N ASP A 77 3.08 31.85 -5.00
CA ASP A 77 2.82 30.54 -5.62
C ASP A 77 3.87 29.50 -5.17
N GLY A 78 3.41 28.44 -4.49
CA GLY A 78 4.23 27.34 -3.97
C GLY A 78 4.95 27.62 -2.63
N LEU A 79 4.86 28.85 -2.09
CA LEU A 79 5.59 29.22 -0.87
C LEU A 79 4.98 28.64 0.41
N ALA A 80 3.70 28.26 0.43
CA ALA A 80 3.10 27.58 1.58
C ALA A 80 3.80 26.24 1.85
N HIS A 81 4.05 25.47 0.79
CA HIS A 81 4.77 24.20 0.86
C HIS A 81 6.24 24.41 1.23
N LEU A 82 6.86 25.47 0.69
CA LEU A 82 8.21 25.88 1.07
C LEU A 82 8.35 26.22 2.54
N ILE A 83 7.38 26.89 3.12
CA ILE A 83 7.39 27.23 4.54
C ILE A 83 7.27 25.99 5.40
N GLU A 84 6.47 25.00 5.00
CA GLU A 84 6.36 23.74 5.74
C GLU A 84 7.72 23.07 5.94
N HIS A 85 8.49 22.92 4.85
CA HIS A 85 9.86 22.41 4.88
C HIS A 85 10.80 23.31 5.69
N MET A 86 10.74 24.62 5.46
CA MET A 86 11.64 25.57 6.12
C MET A 86 11.41 25.66 7.63
N VAL A 87 10.16 25.56 8.10
CA VAL A 87 9.81 25.51 9.52
C VAL A 87 10.42 24.27 10.18
N LEU A 88 10.42 23.12 9.51
CA LEU A 88 11.04 21.89 10.02
C LEU A 88 12.57 21.91 9.98
N ALA A 89 13.16 22.57 8.98
CA ALA A 89 14.61 22.66 8.83
C ALA A 89 15.24 23.74 9.70
N SER A 90 14.46 24.72 10.17
CA SER A 90 14.96 25.87 10.93
C SER A 90 15.41 25.53 12.36
N ASN A 91 16.41 26.28 12.83
CA ASN A 91 16.64 26.44 14.27
C ASN A 91 15.46 27.19 14.90
N SER A 92 15.32 27.09 16.22
CA SER A 92 14.32 27.85 16.97
C SER A 92 14.88 28.45 18.25
N SER A 93 14.10 29.29 18.92
CA SER A 93 14.43 29.81 20.24
C SER A 93 14.61 28.70 21.30
N ARG A 94 13.94 27.56 21.11
CA ARG A 94 13.93 26.41 22.05
C ARG A 94 14.92 25.31 21.69
N PHE A 95 15.22 25.15 20.41
CA PHE A 95 16.05 24.07 19.87
C PHE A 95 17.14 24.64 18.96
N LYS A 96 18.40 24.51 19.39
CA LYS A 96 19.57 25.14 18.74
C LYS A 96 20.15 24.35 17.56
N GLU A 97 19.79 23.08 17.41
CA GLU A 97 20.22 22.25 16.29
C GLU A 97 19.19 22.31 15.16
N ALA A 98 19.67 22.56 13.94
CA ALA A 98 18.84 22.67 12.75
C ALA A 98 18.37 21.26 12.40
N GLY A 99 17.05 21.09 12.35
CA GLY A 99 16.45 19.79 12.13
C GLY A 99 15.49 19.40 13.23
N MET A 100 14.23 19.77 13.05
CA MET A 100 13.10 19.13 13.73
C MET A 100 12.90 17.67 13.24
N HIS A 101 13.99 16.91 13.04
CA HIS A 101 14.06 15.52 12.61
C HIS A 101 13.73 14.52 13.73
N TRP A 102 13.31 15.01 14.89
CA TRP A 102 12.81 14.20 16.01
C TRP A 102 11.69 13.23 15.57
N ARG A 103 10.98 13.56 14.49
CA ARG A 103 9.95 12.71 13.87
C ARG A 103 10.49 11.42 13.21
N LEU A 104 11.81 11.28 13.03
CA LEU A 104 12.46 10.17 12.30
C LEU A 104 13.26 9.22 13.20
N ASP A 105 13.39 9.50 14.50
CA ASP A 105 14.02 8.54 15.42
C ASP A 105 13.05 7.38 15.69
N ALA A 106 13.21 6.33 14.89
CA ALA A 106 12.40 5.12 14.96
C ALA A 106 12.46 4.41 16.32
N SER A 107 13.38 4.76 17.23
CA SER A 107 13.40 4.20 18.60
C SER A 107 12.29 4.77 19.49
N ILE A 108 11.85 6.01 19.22
CA ILE A 108 10.90 6.75 20.06
C ILE A 108 9.65 7.23 19.30
N VAL A 109 9.76 7.43 17.99
CA VAL A 109 8.66 7.81 17.09
C VAL A 109 8.27 6.61 16.22
N GLU A 110 6.98 6.35 16.13
CA GLU A 110 6.41 5.33 15.23
C GLU A 110 6.20 5.88 13.84
N ASN A 111 5.67 7.11 13.74
CA ASN A 111 5.46 7.80 12.48
C ASN A 111 5.52 9.31 12.68
N GLY A 112 5.98 10.03 11.67
CA GLY A 112 6.02 11.48 11.69
C GLY A 112 5.90 12.07 10.29
N GLU A 113 4.93 12.95 10.10
CA GLU A 113 4.48 13.45 8.80
C GLU A 113 4.27 14.96 8.86
N ALA A 114 4.48 15.62 7.73
CA ALA A 114 4.06 16.99 7.50
C ALA A 114 3.43 17.05 6.10
N PHE A 115 2.44 17.92 5.93
CA PHE A 115 1.70 18.01 4.69
C PHE A 115 1.19 19.43 4.47
N THR A 116 1.36 19.90 3.23
CA THR A 116 0.75 21.12 2.74
C THR A 116 -0.29 20.79 1.69
N GLY A 117 -1.54 21.13 2.01
CA GLY A 117 -2.66 21.08 1.09
C GLY A 117 -3.16 22.46 0.71
N PRO A 118 -4.23 22.53 -0.09
CA PRO A 118 -4.72 23.82 -0.57
C PRO A 118 -5.27 24.74 0.54
N HIS A 119 -5.83 24.17 1.60
CA HIS A 119 -6.47 24.91 2.71
C HIS A 119 -5.85 24.64 4.09
N MET A 120 -4.82 23.78 4.16
CA MET A 120 -4.21 23.39 5.43
C MET A 120 -2.72 23.06 5.32
N ILE A 121 -2.00 23.33 6.40
CA ILE A 121 -0.65 22.84 6.67
C ILE A 121 -0.75 22.08 7.99
N GLU A 122 -0.17 20.90 8.05
CA GLU A 122 -0.23 20.03 9.22
C GLU A 122 1.11 19.39 9.54
N TYR A 123 1.33 19.16 10.84
CA TYR A 123 2.50 18.49 11.38
C TYR A 123 2.03 17.44 12.38
N TRP A 124 2.33 16.17 12.14
CA TRP A 124 1.86 15.03 12.93
C TRP A 124 3.01 14.17 13.41
N VAL A 125 2.95 13.70 14.65
CA VAL A 125 3.82 12.62 15.14
C VAL A 125 3.09 11.65 16.07
N THR A 126 3.43 10.37 15.93
CA THR A 126 3.01 9.27 16.80
C THR A 126 4.17 8.83 17.69
N LEU A 127 4.05 9.07 18.98
CA LEU A 127 5.00 8.68 20.01
C LEU A 127 4.78 7.23 20.42
N LYS A 128 5.87 6.49 20.64
CA LYS A 128 5.82 5.13 21.22
C LYS A 128 5.70 5.14 22.75
N GLN A 129 5.98 6.28 23.38
CA GLN A 129 6.06 6.42 24.83
C GLN A 129 5.45 7.74 25.29
N ALA A 130 4.45 7.67 26.18
CA ALA A 130 3.78 8.84 26.74
C ALA A 130 4.71 9.81 27.51
N ALA A 131 5.86 9.33 28.00
CA ALA A 131 6.84 10.15 28.72
C ALA A 131 7.43 11.28 27.85
N LEU A 132 7.42 11.13 26.53
CA LEU A 132 7.95 12.12 25.58
C LEU A 132 6.96 13.25 25.27
N LEU A 133 5.71 13.16 25.77
CA LEU A 133 4.66 14.11 25.44
C LEU A 133 5.04 15.56 25.74
N HIS A 134 5.72 15.81 26.87
CA HIS A 134 6.10 17.17 27.23
C HIS A 134 7.09 17.79 26.23
N GLU A 135 8.14 17.07 25.88
CA GLU A 135 9.14 17.52 24.91
C GLU A 135 8.48 17.81 23.55
N TYR A 136 7.52 16.97 23.16
CA TYR A 136 6.86 17.11 21.87
C TYR A 136 5.80 18.22 21.84
N LEU A 137 5.25 18.59 22.99
CA LEU A 137 4.46 19.82 23.12
C LEU A 137 5.31 21.07 22.91
N GLU A 138 6.55 21.10 23.42
CA GLU A 138 7.48 22.22 23.18
C GLU A 138 7.81 22.33 21.69
N ARG A 139 7.96 21.19 21.02
CA ARG A 139 8.18 21.14 19.57
C ARG A 139 6.98 21.66 18.79
N MET A 140 5.75 21.23 19.11
CA MET A 140 4.54 21.79 18.49
C MET A 140 4.37 23.28 18.77
N ARG A 141 4.77 23.75 19.97
CA ARG A 141 4.75 25.17 20.32
C ARG A 141 5.72 25.99 19.46
N THR A 142 6.88 25.43 19.12
CA THR A 142 7.82 26.03 18.17
C THR A 142 7.25 26.07 16.75
N LEU A 143 6.63 24.98 16.29
CA LEU A 143 6.04 24.92 14.94
C LEU A 143 4.91 25.95 14.74
N ALA A 144 4.11 26.19 15.78
CA ALA A 144 3.01 27.15 15.74
C ALA A 144 3.51 28.58 15.44
N TRP A 145 4.53 29.03 16.15
CA TRP A 145 5.18 30.31 15.88
C TRP A 145 6.50 30.44 16.65
N ASP A 146 7.58 30.83 15.97
CA ASP A 146 8.86 31.16 16.60
C ASP A 146 9.60 32.30 15.87
N PRO A 147 10.08 33.33 16.59
CA PRO A 147 10.78 34.45 15.97
C PRO A 147 12.13 34.07 15.34
N VAL A 148 12.80 33.02 15.82
CA VAL A 148 14.06 32.54 15.22
C VAL A 148 13.80 31.84 13.90
N ILE A 149 12.66 31.14 13.76
CA ILE A 149 12.23 30.59 12.46
C ILE A 149 11.98 31.75 11.48
N LEU A 150 11.26 32.78 11.92
CA LEU A 150 11.01 33.98 11.13
C LEU A 150 12.30 34.64 10.60
N GLU A 151 13.37 34.66 11.41
CA GLU A 151 14.71 35.13 11.00
C GLU A 151 15.39 34.17 10.01
N ASN A 152 15.32 32.86 10.25
CA ASN A 152 15.88 31.85 9.37
C ASN A 152 15.25 31.86 7.97
N LEU A 153 13.97 32.23 7.85
CA LEU A 153 13.32 32.39 6.55
C LEU A 153 13.96 33.50 5.70
N LEU A 154 14.71 34.44 6.30
CA LEU A 154 15.46 35.47 5.58
C LEU A 154 16.86 35.04 5.12
N ASP A 155 17.34 33.88 5.58
CA ASP A 155 18.64 33.34 5.22
C ASP A 155 18.56 32.68 3.84
N THR A 156 18.88 33.46 2.80
CA THR A 156 18.82 33.01 1.40
C THR A 156 19.68 31.78 1.14
N ALA A 157 20.81 31.63 1.84
CA ALA A 157 21.66 30.45 1.68
C ALA A 157 20.96 29.19 2.20
N LYS A 158 20.31 29.26 3.38
CA LYS A 158 19.51 28.14 3.90
C LYS A 158 18.28 27.84 3.06
N VAL A 159 17.54 28.87 2.64
CA VAL A 159 16.35 28.72 1.79
C VAL A 159 16.70 28.07 0.46
N ASN A 160 17.82 28.46 -0.14
CA ASN A 160 18.32 27.84 -1.38
C ASN A 160 18.72 26.38 -1.15
N ALA A 161 19.48 26.11 -0.09
CA ALA A 161 20.07 24.80 0.17
C ALA A 161 19.03 23.75 0.58
N TRP A 162 18.03 24.12 1.39
CA TRP A 162 17.09 23.16 2.00
C TRP A 162 15.67 23.23 1.44
N GLY A 163 15.22 24.42 1.08
CA GLY A 163 13.84 24.62 0.68
C GLY A 163 13.65 24.50 -0.84
N ARG A 164 14.36 25.36 -1.60
CA ARG A 164 14.21 25.42 -3.07
C ARG A 164 14.59 24.11 -3.74
N LYS A 165 15.76 23.56 -3.41
CA LYS A 165 16.24 22.32 -4.04
C LYS A 165 15.24 21.19 -3.79
N THR A 166 14.94 20.89 -2.53
CA THR A 166 14.00 19.83 -2.13
C THR A 166 12.63 19.95 -2.80
N ILE A 167 12.02 21.14 -2.79
CA ILE A 167 10.69 21.31 -3.39
C ILE A 167 10.72 21.26 -4.90
N LEU A 168 11.76 21.75 -5.56
CA LEU A 168 11.90 21.58 -7.01
C LEU A 168 12.05 20.09 -7.39
N GLU A 169 12.69 19.27 -6.55
CA GLU A 169 12.71 17.81 -6.73
C GLU A 169 11.34 17.18 -6.52
N GLU A 170 10.63 17.54 -5.45
CA GLU A 170 9.26 17.07 -5.20
C GLU A 170 8.32 17.48 -6.34
N ILE A 171 8.41 18.72 -6.81
CA ILE A 171 7.64 19.24 -7.94
C ILE A 171 7.93 18.44 -9.22
N ARG A 172 9.18 18.02 -9.46
CA ARG A 172 9.52 17.14 -10.59
C ARG A 172 8.85 15.77 -10.48
N ASP A 173 8.71 15.22 -9.28
CA ASP A 173 7.93 14.00 -9.04
C ASP A 173 6.41 14.26 -9.16
N TYR A 174 5.91 15.43 -8.71
CA TYR A 174 4.53 15.87 -8.89
C TYR A 174 4.15 16.11 -10.36
N ARG A 175 5.11 16.26 -11.28
CA ARG A 175 4.79 16.27 -12.72
C ARG A 175 4.04 15.02 -13.17
N ARG A 176 4.14 13.90 -12.44
CA ARG A 176 3.32 12.69 -12.64
C ARG A 176 1.82 12.92 -12.41
N ILE A 177 1.44 13.89 -11.58
CA ILE A 177 0.04 14.24 -11.29
C ILE A 177 -0.46 15.48 -12.07
N VAL A 178 0.43 16.21 -12.75
CA VAL A 178 0.06 17.35 -13.62
C VAL A 178 -1.02 16.99 -14.63
N PRO A 179 -0.98 15.81 -15.30
CA PRO A 179 -2.04 15.45 -16.22
C PRO A 179 -3.42 15.39 -15.56
N GLU A 180 -3.50 14.91 -14.31
CA GLU A 180 -4.74 14.87 -13.53
C GLU A 180 -5.22 16.29 -13.20
N ALA A 181 -4.31 17.14 -12.72
CA ALA A 181 -4.63 18.53 -12.36
C ALA A 181 -5.06 19.36 -13.58
N GLU A 182 -4.44 19.10 -14.74
CA GLU A 182 -4.82 19.69 -16.02
C GLU A 182 -6.21 19.21 -16.46
N MET A 183 -6.49 17.91 -16.33
CA MET A 183 -7.83 17.38 -16.60
C MET A 183 -8.89 18.02 -15.68
N ASP A 184 -8.61 18.13 -14.39
CA ASP A 184 -9.48 18.81 -13.43
C ASP A 184 -9.69 20.28 -13.83
N TYR A 185 -8.65 20.97 -14.27
CA TYR A 185 -8.75 22.34 -14.76
C TYR A 185 -9.59 22.48 -16.03
N LEU A 186 -9.46 21.57 -16.99
CA LEU A 186 -10.31 21.57 -18.19
C LEU A 186 -11.79 21.25 -17.84
N MET A 187 -12.03 20.50 -16.77
CA MET A 187 -13.39 20.20 -16.29
C MET A 187 -14.01 21.35 -15.49
N PHE A 188 -13.25 22.01 -14.62
CA PHE A 188 -13.74 22.92 -13.57
C PHE A 188 -13.19 24.37 -13.64
N GLY A 189 -12.23 24.67 -14.51
CA GLY A 189 -11.63 26.01 -14.64
C GLY A 189 -10.84 26.47 -13.39
N ARG A 190 -10.86 27.79 -13.10
CA ARG A 190 -10.10 28.45 -12.00
C ARG A 190 -10.32 27.85 -10.63
N ALA A 191 -11.45 27.18 -10.42
CA ALA A 191 -11.81 26.69 -9.11
C ALA A 191 -10.93 25.53 -8.63
N THR A 192 -10.01 25.02 -9.46
CA THR A 192 -9.14 23.93 -9.03
C THR A 192 -8.10 24.34 -7.99
N GLY A 193 -7.82 25.64 -7.85
CA GLY A 193 -6.79 26.15 -6.93
C GLY A 193 -5.36 25.83 -7.36
N TYR A 194 -5.16 25.10 -8.46
CA TYR A 194 -3.87 24.97 -9.13
C TYR A 194 -3.70 26.18 -10.04
N GLY A 195 -2.58 26.91 -9.94
CA GLY A 195 -2.29 28.15 -10.68
C GLY A 195 -2.13 28.01 -12.21
N LEU A 196 -2.95 27.19 -12.85
CA LEU A 196 -2.86 26.71 -14.24
C LEU A 196 -3.17 27.77 -15.30
N GLU A 197 -3.85 28.86 -14.95
CA GLU A 197 -4.27 29.88 -15.92
C GLU A 197 -3.15 30.75 -16.50
N ASN A 198 -1.95 30.74 -15.94
CA ASN A 198 -0.82 31.56 -16.39
C ASN A 198 0.49 30.75 -16.37
N GLY A 199 0.45 29.54 -16.94
CA GLY A 199 1.61 28.66 -17.06
C GLY A 199 1.83 27.73 -15.86
N GLY A 200 0.78 27.40 -15.10
CA GLY A 200 0.71 26.23 -14.23
C GLY A 200 1.91 25.94 -13.34
N LEU A 201 2.26 24.65 -13.26
CA LEU A 201 3.42 24.18 -12.50
C LEU A 201 4.70 24.91 -12.92
N GLU A 202 4.82 25.34 -14.17
CA GLU A 202 5.97 26.13 -14.64
C GLU A 202 6.01 27.53 -14.00
N ARG A 203 4.87 28.14 -13.68
CA ARG A 203 4.81 29.40 -12.93
C ARG A 203 5.20 29.18 -11.48
N GLU A 204 4.71 28.13 -10.85
CA GLU A 204 5.13 27.73 -9.50
C GLU A 204 6.64 27.47 -9.45
N ILE A 205 7.18 26.68 -10.38
CA ILE A 205 8.62 26.43 -10.53
C ILE A 205 9.38 27.75 -10.67
N ARG A 206 8.99 28.61 -11.61
CA ARG A 206 9.64 29.93 -11.79
C ARG A 206 9.58 30.77 -10.52
N ASN A 207 8.45 30.73 -9.79
CA ASN A 207 8.33 31.46 -8.54
C ASN A 207 9.27 30.87 -7.49
N ILE A 208 9.28 29.56 -7.27
CA ILE A 208 10.21 28.89 -6.35
C ILE A 208 11.67 29.22 -6.69
N GLU A 209 12.03 29.30 -7.98
CA GLU A 209 13.36 29.67 -8.45
C GLU A 209 13.72 31.14 -8.18
N THR A 210 12.75 32.06 -8.22
CA THR A 210 13.01 33.51 -8.30
C THR A 210 12.36 34.40 -7.24
N PHE A 211 11.55 33.86 -6.33
CA PHE A 211 10.80 34.64 -5.34
C PHE A 211 11.71 35.50 -4.45
N ASP A 212 11.21 36.65 -4.01
CA ASP A 212 11.87 37.43 -2.96
C ASP A 212 11.65 36.73 -1.62
N VAL A 213 12.74 36.38 -0.95
CA VAL A 213 12.76 35.79 0.39
C VAL A 213 11.84 36.51 1.41
N ARG A 214 11.59 37.82 1.24
CA ARG A 214 10.61 38.57 2.05
C ARG A 214 9.17 38.13 1.85
N ASP A 215 8.81 37.57 0.69
CA ASP A 215 7.50 37.01 0.40
C ASP A 215 7.23 35.76 1.24
N LEU A 216 8.28 34.96 1.52
CA LEU A 216 8.25 33.81 2.43
C LEU A 216 7.98 34.26 3.87
N GLN A 217 8.74 35.26 4.32
CA GLN A 217 8.55 35.86 5.64
C GLN A 217 7.15 36.47 5.80
N ARG A 218 6.64 37.12 4.75
CA ARG A 218 5.28 37.70 4.72
C ARG A 218 4.22 36.61 4.91
N TYR A 219 4.30 35.51 4.16
CA TYR A 219 3.34 34.42 4.31
C TYR A 219 3.35 33.86 5.74
N TYR A 220 4.53 33.61 6.31
CA TYR A 220 4.64 33.12 7.70
C TYR A 220 3.95 34.08 8.67
N LYS A 221 4.28 35.39 8.64
CA LYS A 221 3.65 36.42 9.49
C LYS A 221 2.13 36.55 9.32
N ASP A 222 1.63 36.42 8.10
CA ASP A 222 0.23 36.62 7.80
C ASP A 222 -0.65 35.46 8.29
N TRP A 223 -0.12 34.23 8.23
CA TRP A 223 -0.92 33.00 8.31
C TRP A 223 -0.56 32.04 9.46
N TYR A 224 0.69 32.02 9.95
CA TYR A 224 1.06 31.27 11.16
C TYR A 224 0.68 32.08 12.40
N ARG A 225 -0.59 32.01 12.78
CA ARG A 225 -1.15 32.78 13.88
C ARG A 225 -2.15 31.96 14.69
N PRO A 226 -2.30 32.24 16.00
CA PRO A 226 -3.13 31.47 16.91
C PRO A 226 -4.55 31.17 16.43
N ASP A 227 -5.28 32.16 15.88
CA ASP A 227 -6.68 31.96 15.48
C ASP A 227 -6.90 31.07 14.24
N MET A 228 -5.81 30.65 13.59
CA MET A 228 -5.80 29.78 12.43
C MET A 228 -5.31 28.37 12.74
N GLU A 229 -4.80 28.14 13.95
CA GLU A 229 -4.14 26.89 14.32
C GLU A 229 -4.88 26.13 15.41
N THR A 230 -4.67 24.82 15.43
CA THR A 230 -5.12 23.97 16.52
C THR A 230 -4.11 22.90 16.88
N LEU A 231 -4.02 22.60 18.17
CA LEU A 231 -3.32 21.41 18.67
C LEU A 231 -4.29 20.24 18.86
N ILE A 232 -3.90 19.05 18.42
CA ILE A 232 -4.67 17.81 18.58
C ILE A 232 -3.82 16.79 19.33
N VAL A 233 -4.31 16.24 20.43
CA VAL A 233 -3.61 15.22 21.23
C VAL A 233 -4.54 14.03 21.52
N VAL A 234 -4.19 12.85 21.01
CA VAL A 234 -5.00 11.63 21.13
C VAL A 234 -4.11 10.45 21.51
N GLY A 235 -4.52 9.64 22.50
CA GLY A 235 -3.78 8.43 22.88
C GLY A 235 -3.84 8.09 24.35
N ASP A 236 -2.90 7.27 24.80
CA ASP A 236 -2.77 6.83 26.20
C ASP A 236 -2.19 7.96 27.08
N ILE A 237 -3.04 8.95 27.37
CA ILE A 237 -2.68 10.19 28.08
C ILE A 237 -2.76 9.96 29.59
N PRO A 238 -1.66 9.99 30.35
CA PRO A 238 -1.68 9.65 31.79
C PRO A 238 -2.62 10.55 32.60
N ASP A 239 -2.50 11.88 32.42
CA ASP A 239 -3.34 12.88 33.08
C ASP A 239 -3.81 13.95 32.07
N VAL A 240 -5.09 13.87 31.73
CA VAL A 240 -5.74 14.77 30.77
C VAL A 240 -5.87 16.20 31.29
N LYS A 241 -6.12 16.39 32.60
CA LYS A 241 -6.29 17.73 33.18
C LYS A 241 -4.96 18.45 33.25
N GLN A 242 -3.91 17.76 33.69
CA GLN A 242 -2.56 18.31 33.71
C GLN A 242 -2.08 18.67 32.30
N LEU A 243 -2.37 17.82 31.31
CA LEU A 243 -2.08 18.10 29.91
C LEU A 243 -2.80 19.38 29.43
N GLU A 244 -4.10 19.53 29.72
CA GLU A 244 -4.86 20.73 29.35
C GLU A 244 -4.26 22.00 29.99
N THR A 245 -3.95 21.97 31.29
CA THR A 245 -3.30 23.09 31.97
C THR A 245 -1.98 23.46 31.31
N ARG A 246 -1.17 22.47 30.94
CA ARG A 246 0.12 22.68 30.27
C ARG A 246 -0.06 23.28 28.87
N ILE A 247 -1.01 22.77 28.07
CA ILE A 247 -1.32 23.35 26.76
C ILE A 247 -1.75 24.81 26.90
N ARG A 248 -2.65 25.12 27.84
CA ARG A 248 -3.07 26.50 28.09
C ARG A 248 -1.88 27.41 28.42
N ALA A 249 -1.00 26.98 29.32
CA ALA A 249 0.17 27.76 29.73
C ALA A 249 1.20 27.95 28.59
N MET A 250 1.42 26.92 27.77
CA MET A 250 2.43 26.95 26.71
C MET A 250 2.01 27.76 25.49
N PHE A 251 0.71 27.83 25.18
CA PHE A 251 0.21 28.44 23.94
C PHE A 251 -0.52 29.77 24.15
N SER A 252 -0.77 30.19 25.39
CA SER A 252 -1.46 31.46 25.69
C SER A 252 -0.63 32.70 25.33
N ASP A 253 0.69 32.57 25.28
CA ASP A 253 1.63 33.65 24.96
C ASP A 253 1.89 33.81 23.46
N LEU A 254 1.30 32.97 22.60
CA LEU A 254 1.40 33.16 21.17
C LEU A 254 0.77 34.51 20.78
N GLU A 255 1.56 35.33 20.09
CA GLU A 255 1.18 36.69 19.71
C GLU A 255 0.23 36.67 18.51
N MET A 256 -0.84 37.47 18.62
CA MET A 256 -1.69 37.79 17.49
C MET A 256 -1.13 39.03 16.77
N PRO A 257 -1.06 39.03 15.42
CA PRO A 257 -0.68 40.22 14.68
C PRO A 257 -1.63 41.39 15.00
N GLU A 258 -1.12 42.62 15.12
CA GLU A 258 -1.92 43.82 15.46
C GLU A 258 -3.05 44.08 14.45
N ASN A 259 -2.75 43.86 13.16
CA ASN A 259 -3.68 44.03 12.05
C ASN A 259 -3.72 42.73 11.24
N PRO A 260 -4.38 41.68 11.77
CA PRO A 260 -4.37 40.38 11.11
C PRO A 260 -5.09 40.52 9.78
N LYS A 261 -4.47 40.07 8.68
CA LYS A 261 -5.11 40.05 7.36
C LYS A 261 -6.47 39.38 7.49
N GLN A 262 -7.53 40.14 7.17
CA GLN A 262 -8.90 39.70 7.39
C GLN A 262 -9.20 38.47 6.53
N LYS A 263 -9.88 37.51 7.16
CA LYS A 263 -10.36 36.29 6.52
C LYS A 263 -11.19 36.67 5.32
N SER A 264 -10.99 35.96 4.23
CA SER A 264 -12.17 35.37 3.64
C SER A 264 -11.83 34.10 2.90
N PHE A 265 -11.42 33.06 3.63
CA PHE A 265 -11.64 31.68 3.23
C PHE A 265 -13.05 31.55 2.62
N LYS A 266 -14.07 32.14 3.27
CA LYS A 266 -15.44 32.26 2.76
C LYS A 266 -15.62 32.99 1.41
N LYS A 267 -14.83 34.02 1.07
CA LYS A 267 -14.92 34.72 -0.22
C LYS A 267 -14.15 33.95 -1.30
N TYR A 268 -13.06 33.29 -0.92
CA TYR A 268 -12.36 32.33 -1.77
C TYR A 268 -13.34 31.21 -2.16
N LEU A 269 -13.96 30.51 -1.20
CA LEU A 269 -15.00 29.49 -1.45
C LEU A 269 -16.14 30.02 -2.36
N LYS A 270 -16.57 31.28 -2.19
CA LYS A 270 -17.59 31.89 -3.08
C LYS A 270 -17.09 32.19 -4.50
N GLY A 271 -15.79 32.43 -4.69
CA GLY A 271 -15.16 32.61 -6.00
C GLY A 271 -14.90 31.31 -6.75
N LEU A 272 -15.14 30.15 -6.10
CA LEU A 272 -14.97 28.80 -6.66
C LEU A 272 -16.26 28.24 -7.28
N ASN A 273 -17.35 29.02 -7.39
CA ASN A 273 -18.52 28.56 -8.12
C ASN A 273 -18.13 28.21 -9.56
N VAL A 274 -18.28 26.95 -9.92
CA VAL A 274 -18.00 26.46 -11.28
C VAL A 274 -19.29 26.43 -12.07
N ASP A 275 -19.25 27.11 -13.21
CA ASP A 275 -20.30 27.05 -14.21
C ASP A 275 -20.08 25.78 -15.05
N LEU A 276 -20.92 24.77 -14.81
CA LEU A 276 -20.90 23.54 -15.60
C LEU A 276 -21.78 23.74 -16.85
N PRO A 277 -21.28 23.41 -18.06
CA PRO A 277 -21.93 23.79 -19.31
C PRO A 277 -23.21 23.00 -19.63
N GLY A 278 -23.60 21.99 -18.86
CA GLY A 278 -24.76 21.15 -19.11
C GLY A 278 -24.61 20.23 -20.32
N THR A 279 -23.39 19.82 -20.69
CA THR A 279 -23.12 19.10 -21.95
C THR A 279 -22.14 17.94 -21.83
N THR A 280 -22.25 16.98 -22.77
CA THR A 280 -21.26 15.92 -22.95
C THR A 280 -20.00 16.47 -23.62
N ARG A 281 -18.83 16.18 -23.05
CA ARG A 281 -17.52 16.62 -23.58
C ARG A 281 -16.56 15.44 -23.73
N VAL A 282 -15.62 15.58 -24.66
CA VAL A 282 -14.43 14.71 -24.75
C VAL A 282 -13.21 15.60 -24.59
N LEU A 283 -12.33 15.24 -23.66
CA LEU A 283 -11.11 15.98 -23.34
C LEU A 283 -9.91 15.04 -23.44
N SER A 284 -8.73 15.59 -23.74
CA SER A 284 -7.48 14.83 -23.73
C SER A 284 -6.37 15.66 -23.10
N VAL A 285 -5.49 14.99 -22.36
CA VAL A 285 -4.29 15.57 -21.75
C VAL A 285 -3.10 14.68 -22.06
N ASN A 286 -1.96 15.29 -22.37
CA ASN A 286 -0.71 14.58 -22.58
C ASN A 286 -0.09 14.16 -21.23
N ASN A 287 0.43 12.95 -21.17
CA ASN A 287 1.00 12.35 -19.96
C ASN A 287 2.44 11.89 -20.24
N PRO A 288 3.46 12.71 -19.92
CA PRO A 288 4.86 12.38 -20.17
C PRO A 288 5.42 11.27 -19.28
N TYR A 289 4.66 10.80 -18.28
CA TYR A 289 5.11 9.77 -17.32
C TYR A 289 4.37 8.44 -17.47
N LYS A 290 3.41 8.33 -18.38
CA LYS A 290 2.74 7.08 -18.70
C LYS A 290 3.00 6.72 -20.15
N ASP A 291 3.48 5.50 -20.34
CA ASP A 291 3.62 4.83 -21.63
C ASP A 291 2.28 4.23 -22.12
N LYS A 292 1.23 4.28 -21.31
CA LYS A 292 -0.10 3.70 -21.60
C LYS A 292 -1.18 4.78 -21.68
N LYS A 293 -2.13 4.60 -22.61
CA LYS A 293 -3.34 5.42 -22.71
C LYS A 293 -4.30 5.10 -21.57
N GLU A 294 -5.05 6.08 -21.08
CA GLU A 294 -6.09 5.85 -20.08
C GLU A 294 -7.35 6.65 -20.42
N GLY A 295 -8.52 6.01 -20.44
CA GLY A 295 -9.80 6.68 -20.60
C GLY A 295 -10.51 6.81 -19.25
N ARG A 296 -11.18 7.93 -18.99
CA ARG A 296 -11.97 8.12 -17.77
C ARG A 296 -13.26 8.85 -18.05
N PHE A 297 -14.34 8.31 -17.53
CA PHE A 297 -15.67 8.87 -17.69
C PHE A 297 -16.09 9.55 -16.38
N TYR A 298 -16.42 10.83 -16.44
CA TYR A 298 -16.77 11.65 -15.30
C TYR A 298 -18.23 12.09 -15.41
N PHE A 299 -18.97 11.94 -14.33
CA PHE A 299 -20.27 12.59 -14.13
C PHE A 299 -20.05 13.74 -13.15
N LEU A 300 -20.30 14.97 -13.59
CA LEU A 300 -19.99 16.17 -12.81
C LEU A 300 -21.22 16.61 -12.02
N GLU A 301 -21.06 16.73 -10.71
CA GLU A 301 -22.12 17.17 -9.79
C GLU A 301 -21.76 18.55 -9.25
N PRO A 302 -22.55 19.60 -9.57
CA PRO A 302 -22.40 20.89 -8.92
C PRO A 302 -22.83 20.75 -7.46
N SER A 303 -21.89 20.90 -6.53
CA SER A 303 -22.20 20.82 -5.11
C SER A 303 -22.58 22.18 -4.55
N THR A 304 -23.41 22.19 -3.51
CA THR A 304 -23.77 23.42 -2.79
C THR A 304 -22.91 23.54 -1.54
N VAL A 305 -22.26 24.70 -1.37
CA VAL A 305 -21.50 25.03 -0.16
C VAL A 305 -22.43 24.93 1.04
N VAL A 306 -22.35 23.83 1.77
CA VAL A 306 -23.00 23.67 3.06
C VAL A 306 -22.17 24.48 4.05
N GLU A 307 -22.47 25.78 4.20
CA GLU A 307 -21.75 26.69 5.12
C GLU A 307 -21.68 26.09 6.54
N ARG A 308 -20.58 25.39 6.88
CA ARG A 308 -20.24 24.90 8.23
C ARG A 308 -21.33 24.12 8.97
N SER A 309 -22.41 23.69 8.31
CA SER A 309 -23.56 23.16 9.03
C SER A 309 -23.39 21.68 9.28
N GLN A 310 -23.07 21.37 10.54
CA GLN A 310 -23.57 20.23 11.30
C GLN A 310 -24.00 19.06 10.41
N PHE A 311 -23.05 18.20 10.04
CA PHE A 311 -23.30 16.98 9.27
C PHE A 311 -24.53 16.28 9.87
N SER A 312 -25.58 16.21 9.07
CA SER A 312 -26.88 15.86 9.57
C SER A 312 -27.16 14.37 9.40
N LYS A 313 -28.26 13.88 9.98
CA LYS A 313 -28.67 12.49 9.75
C LYS A 313 -28.96 12.24 8.26
N GLN A 314 -29.53 13.22 7.55
CA GLN A 314 -29.84 13.09 6.13
C GLN A 314 -28.58 13.04 5.26
N GLN A 315 -27.62 13.94 5.51
CA GLN A 315 -26.34 13.94 4.78
C GLN A 315 -25.52 12.67 5.04
N TYR A 316 -25.59 12.13 6.25
CA TYR A 316 -25.00 10.82 6.54
C TYR A 316 -25.70 9.71 5.73
N LYS A 317 -27.03 9.73 5.63
CA LYS A 317 -27.78 8.76 4.81
C LYS A 317 -27.38 8.83 3.34
N GLU A 318 -27.22 10.03 2.78
CA GLU A 318 -26.75 10.22 1.39
C GLU A 318 -25.32 9.69 1.20
N SER A 319 -24.42 9.96 2.15
CA SER A 319 -23.07 9.37 2.14
C SER A 319 -23.10 7.84 2.20
N LEU A 320 -24.05 7.28 2.97
CA LEU A 320 -24.23 5.83 3.05
C LEU A 320 -24.72 5.26 1.71
N LEU A 321 -25.77 5.84 1.11
CA LEU A 321 -26.27 5.43 -0.21
C LEU A 321 -25.17 5.50 -1.28
N ARG A 322 -24.41 6.59 -1.28
CA ARG A 322 -23.24 6.77 -2.16
C ARG A 322 -22.22 5.65 -2.02
N SER A 323 -21.86 5.33 -0.78
CA SER A 323 -20.87 4.28 -0.52
C SER A 323 -21.38 2.89 -0.92
N ILE A 324 -22.66 2.60 -0.71
CA ILE A 324 -23.29 1.33 -1.12
C ILE A 324 -23.37 1.24 -2.64
N TYR A 325 -23.75 2.32 -3.32
CA TYR A 325 -23.77 2.37 -4.79
C TYR A 325 -22.38 2.16 -5.39
N GLN A 326 -21.36 2.86 -4.86
CA GLN A 326 -19.97 2.68 -5.28
C GLN A 326 -19.50 1.23 -5.09
N GLU A 327 -19.80 0.62 -3.95
CA GLU A 327 -19.44 -0.77 -3.67
C GLU A 327 -20.15 -1.74 -4.63
N LEU A 328 -21.47 -1.58 -4.81
CA LEU A 328 -22.27 -2.37 -5.75
C LEU A 328 -21.69 -2.33 -7.18
N VAL A 329 -21.47 -1.12 -7.72
CA VAL A 329 -20.93 -0.95 -9.07
C VAL A 329 -19.54 -1.58 -9.19
N ASN A 330 -18.66 -1.38 -8.20
CA ASN A 330 -17.33 -1.97 -8.22
C ASN A 330 -17.34 -3.50 -8.10
N GLN A 331 -18.29 -4.07 -7.34
CA GLN A 331 -18.51 -5.52 -7.30
C GLN A 331 -18.96 -6.03 -8.67
N ARG A 332 -19.91 -5.34 -9.34
CA ARG A 332 -20.36 -5.72 -10.68
C ARG A 332 -19.27 -5.55 -11.75
N PHE A 333 -18.49 -4.48 -11.71
CA PHE A 333 -17.31 -4.33 -12.58
C PHE A 333 -16.29 -5.44 -12.34
N SER A 334 -16.04 -5.84 -11.10
CA SER A 334 -15.20 -7.01 -10.82
C SER A 334 -15.72 -8.23 -11.57
N ARG A 335 -17.03 -8.49 -11.48
CA ARG A 335 -17.68 -9.65 -12.09
C ARG A 335 -17.67 -9.64 -13.62
N LEU A 336 -17.50 -8.48 -14.25
CA LEU A 336 -17.39 -8.33 -15.72
C LEU A 336 -15.96 -8.52 -16.25
N THR A 337 -14.95 -8.56 -15.38
CA THR A 337 -13.54 -8.69 -15.78
C THR A 337 -13.08 -10.13 -15.80
N SER A 338 -11.87 -10.36 -16.31
CA SER A 338 -11.24 -11.68 -16.34
C SER A 338 -10.95 -12.27 -14.96
N THR A 339 -11.30 -11.56 -13.88
CA THR A 339 -11.36 -12.07 -12.50
C THR A 339 -12.57 -12.96 -12.21
N HIS A 340 -13.53 -13.10 -13.14
CA HIS A 340 -14.68 -13.99 -12.94
C HIS A 340 -15.06 -14.81 -14.18
N ARG A 341 -14.52 -14.47 -15.34
CA ARG A 341 -14.80 -15.14 -16.62
C ARG A 341 -13.50 -15.24 -17.40
N TYR A 342 -13.16 -16.41 -17.93
CA TYR A 342 -12.01 -16.51 -18.82
C TYR A 342 -12.29 -15.76 -20.13
N ASN A 343 -11.25 -15.19 -20.76
CA ASN A 343 -11.35 -14.43 -22.01
C ASN A 343 -12.39 -13.29 -21.97
N ALA A 344 -12.58 -12.68 -20.80
CA ALA A 344 -13.49 -11.55 -20.65
C ALA A 344 -13.05 -10.35 -21.51
N LEU A 345 -14.02 -9.55 -21.98
CA LEU A 345 -13.75 -8.30 -22.72
C LEU A 345 -12.91 -7.27 -21.94
N LEU A 346 -12.85 -7.42 -20.61
CA LEU A 346 -12.12 -6.55 -19.70
C LEU A 346 -11.05 -7.39 -18.96
N ASN A 347 -9.78 -6.99 -19.07
CA ASN A 347 -8.70 -7.65 -18.34
C ASN A 347 -8.72 -7.27 -16.85
N ALA A 348 -8.14 -8.11 -15.99
CA ALA A 348 -8.05 -7.86 -14.55
C ALA A 348 -7.19 -6.64 -14.23
N ASN A 349 -6.11 -6.44 -15.00
CA ASN A 349 -5.24 -5.26 -14.93
C ASN A 349 -5.94 -4.01 -15.46
N GLU A 350 -6.99 -4.19 -16.26
CA GLU A 350 -7.83 -3.13 -16.82
C GLU A 350 -9.20 -3.04 -16.13
N ARG A 351 -9.29 -3.50 -14.87
CA ARG A 351 -10.55 -3.49 -14.12
C ARG A 351 -11.09 -2.06 -14.02
N PRO A 352 -12.30 -1.78 -14.55
CA PRO A 352 -12.92 -0.50 -14.34
C PRO A 352 -13.19 -0.28 -12.85
N SER A 353 -13.07 0.96 -12.42
CA SER A 353 -13.43 1.34 -11.06
C SER A 353 -14.36 2.54 -11.08
N PHE A 354 -15.36 2.49 -10.22
CA PHE A 354 -16.24 3.59 -9.92
C PHE A 354 -15.80 4.22 -8.60
N SER A 355 -15.61 5.53 -8.60
CA SER A 355 -15.24 6.26 -7.40
C SER A 355 -15.97 7.58 -7.35
N PHE A 356 -16.22 8.06 -6.14
CA PHE A 356 -16.65 9.42 -5.92
C PHE A 356 -15.48 10.22 -5.37
N ARG A 357 -15.33 11.45 -5.87
CA ARG A 357 -14.38 12.41 -5.32
C ARG A 357 -15.09 13.73 -5.10
N THR A 358 -14.82 14.33 -3.94
CA THR A 358 -15.07 15.74 -3.73
C THR A 358 -13.82 16.51 -4.09
N PHE A 359 -13.96 17.44 -5.01
CA PHE A 359 -12.96 18.45 -5.26
C PHE A 359 -13.25 19.63 -4.30
N LEU A 360 -12.21 20.26 -3.75
CA LEU A 360 -12.35 21.30 -2.70
C LEU A 360 -13.08 20.84 -1.42
N ASN A 361 -13.14 19.51 -1.16
CA ASN A 361 -13.71 18.90 0.05
C ASN A 361 -15.14 19.33 0.45
N ALA A 362 -15.95 19.78 -0.53
CA ALA A 362 -17.42 19.77 -0.56
C ALA A 362 -17.98 20.67 -1.67
N ASP A 363 -17.19 21.59 -2.24
CA ASP A 363 -17.72 22.60 -3.17
C ASP A 363 -17.92 22.07 -4.59
N MET A 364 -17.24 20.97 -4.94
CA MET A 364 -17.44 20.25 -6.19
C MET A 364 -17.38 18.76 -5.94
N ALA A 365 -18.18 18.01 -6.70
CA ALA A 365 -18.13 16.57 -6.67
C ALA A 365 -18.16 16.01 -8.08
N TYR A 366 -17.51 14.87 -8.26
CA TYR A 366 -17.67 14.09 -9.47
C TYR A 366 -17.65 12.61 -9.15
N TYR A 367 -18.39 11.87 -9.97
CA TYR A 367 -18.31 10.43 -10.04
C TYR A 367 -17.39 10.07 -11.19
N LYS A 368 -16.37 9.28 -10.92
CA LYS A 368 -15.35 8.88 -11.89
C LYS A 368 -15.42 7.38 -12.13
N VAL A 369 -15.59 7.01 -13.39
CA VAL A 369 -15.39 5.67 -13.91
C VAL A 369 -14.04 5.64 -14.61
N SER A 370 -13.04 5.03 -13.99
CA SER A 370 -11.76 4.79 -14.66
C SER A 370 -11.91 3.61 -15.62
N ILE A 371 -11.46 3.82 -16.86
CA ILE A 371 -11.45 2.82 -17.95
C ILE A 371 -9.99 2.68 -18.42
N PRO A 372 -9.17 1.95 -17.67
CA PRO A 372 -7.77 1.71 -18.07
C PRO A 372 -7.69 1.04 -19.44
N ILE A 373 -6.63 1.37 -20.18
CA ILE A 373 -6.25 0.78 -21.47
C ILE A 373 -4.80 0.31 -21.34
N GLU A 374 -4.54 -0.96 -21.59
CA GLU A 374 -3.20 -1.52 -21.51
C GLU A 374 -2.41 -1.34 -22.82
N GLY A 375 -1.13 -0.97 -22.69
CA GLY A 375 -0.18 -0.82 -23.79
C GLY A 375 -0.55 0.31 -24.78
N HIS A 376 -0.19 0.11 -26.05
CA HIS A 376 -0.60 0.94 -27.19
C HIS A 376 -2.00 0.56 -27.73
N GLY A 377 -2.81 -0.16 -26.94
CA GLY A 377 -4.16 -0.57 -27.32
C GLY A 377 -5.06 0.63 -27.65
N THR A 378 -6.06 0.41 -28.51
CA THR A 378 -7.04 1.45 -28.85
C THR A 378 -8.23 1.40 -27.91
N PHE A 379 -8.71 2.58 -27.51
CA PHE A 379 -9.98 2.69 -26.81
C PHE A 379 -11.11 2.10 -27.68
N SER A 380 -11.82 1.09 -27.17
CA SER A 380 -12.87 0.43 -27.95
C SER A 380 -14.28 0.86 -27.53
N LYS A 381 -15.11 1.19 -28.52
CA LYS A 381 -16.55 1.45 -28.35
C LYS A 381 -17.24 0.34 -27.56
N ALA A 382 -16.89 -0.92 -27.82
CA ALA A 382 -17.47 -2.08 -27.14
C ALA A 382 -17.19 -2.09 -25.64
N ARG A 383 -15.96 -1.72 -25.22
CA ARG A 383 -15.56 -1.62 -23.81
C ARG A 383 -16.35 -0.56 -23.08
N LEU A 384 -16.40 0.67 -23.60
CA LEU A 384 -17.17 1.75 -23.00
C LEU A 384 -18.65 1.35 -22.83
N LYS A 385 -19.25 0.80 -23.89
CA LYS A 385 -20.64 0.36 -23.84
C LYS A 385 -20.89 -0.72 -22.80
N ALA A 386 -20.00 -1.71 -22.66
CA ALA A 386 -20.15 -2.76 -21.66
C ALA A 386 -20.16 -2.19 -20.23
N ILE A 387 -19.28 -1.22 -19.96
CA ILE A 387 -19.17 -0.55 -18.66
C ILE A 387 -20.40 0.32 -18.40
N TYR A 388 -20.79 1.16 -19.38
CA TYR A 388 -21.94 2.05 -19.25
C TYR A 388 -23.27 1.29 -19.15
N THR A 389 -23.39 0.15 -19.83
CA THR A 389 -24.55 -0.78 -19.72
C THR A 389 -24.76 -1.21 -18.28
N GLU A 390 -23.69 -1.41 -17.51
CA GLU A 390 -23.83 -1.83 -16.12
C GLU A 390 -24.30 -0.71 -15.19
N LEU A 391 -23.82 0.52 -15.41
CA LEU A 391 -24.34 1.71 -14.70
C LEU A 391 -25.84 1.91 -15.00
N GLU A 392 -26.20 1.83 -16.28
CA GLU A 392 -27.59 1.91 -16.75
C GLU A 392 -28.45 0.79 -16.16
N ARG A 393 -27.93 -0.44 -16.05
CA ARG A 393 -28.63 -1.57 -15.43
C ARG A 393 -28.97 -1.31 -13.97
N VAL A 394 -28.04 -0.74 -13.20
CA VAL A 394 -28.30 -0.36 -11.79
C VAL A 394 -29.32 0.77 -11.72
N ALA A 395 -29.24 1.78 -12.58
CA ALA A 395 -30.23 2.87 -12.63
C ALA A 395 -31.65 2.37 -13.00
N ARG A 396 -31.76 1.36 -13.88
CA ARG A 396 -33.04 0.77 -14.28
C ARG A 396 -33.64 -0.15 -13.24
N TYR A 397 -32.85 -1.01 -12.61
CA TYR A 397 -33.37 -2.13 -11.81
C TYR A 397 -32.88 -2.14 -10.36
N GLY A 398 -31.84 -1.39 -10.01
CA GLY A 398 -31.20 -1.44 -8.70
C GLY A 398 -30.35 -2.70 -8.48
N PRO A 399 -29.85 -2.89 -7.24
CA PRO A 399 -29.29 -4.17 -6.80
C PRO A 399 -30.37 -5.24 -6.67
N THR A 400 -29.98 -6.51 -6.73
CA THR A 400 -30.85 -7.58 -6.21
C THR A 400 -30.89 -7.54 -4.68
N GLU A 401 -31.90 -8.18 -4.08
CA GLU A 401 -31.97 -8.33 -2.62
C GLU A 401 -30.75 -9.06 -2.06
N THR A 402 -30.24 -10.08 -2.74
CA THR A 402 -29.04 -10.80 -2.31
C THR A 402 -27.81 -9.89 -2.32
N GLU A 403 -27.62 -9.08 -3.38
CA GLU A 403 -26.50 -8.13 -3.47
C GLU A 403 -26.56 -7.10 -2.35
N LEU A 404 -27.73 -6.50 -2.12
CA LEU A 404 -27.90 -5.49 -1.08
C LEU A 404 -27.68 -6.10 0.31
N ASN A 405 -28.24 -7.28 0.58
CA ASN A 405 -28.08 -7.95 1.87
C ASN A 405 -26.63 -8.39 2.12
N LEU A 406 -25.89 -8.79 1.07
CA LEU A 406 -24.46 -9.09 1.18
C LEU A 406 -23.68 -7.84 1.56
N ILE A 407 -23.87 -6.73 0.84
CA ILE A 407 -23.20 -5.45 1.14
C ILE A 407 -23.53 -4.99 2.56
N LYS A 408 -24.81 -5.08 2.97
CA LYS A 408 -25.23 -4.75 4.34
C LYS A 408 -24.51 -5.63 5.37
N LYS A 409 -24.46 -6.93 5.13
CA LYS A 409 -23.80 -7.90 6.02
C LYS A 409 -22.29 -7.64 6.13
N GLU A 410 -21.61 -7.44 5.01
CA GLU A 410 -20.17 -7.13 4.97
C GLU A 410 -19.86 -5.84 5.73
N ARG A 411 -20.68 -4.80 5.55
CA ARG A 411 -20.56 -3.56 6.31
C ARG A 411 -20.77 -3.76 7.80
N LEU A 412 -21.81 -4.50 8.20
CA LEU A 412 -22.07 -4.82 9.61
C LEU A 412 -20.96 -5.66 10.25
N GLN A 413 -20.34 -6.57 9.51
CA GLN A 413 -19.19 -7.35 9.98
C GLN A 413 -17.95 -6.48 10.22
N ASN A 414 -17.79 -5.41 9.44
CA ASN A 414 -16.69 -4.46 9.56
C ASN A 414 -16.96 -3.33 10.56
N VAL A 415 -18.15 -3.27 11.17
CA VAL A 415 -18.43 -2.34 12.26
C VAL A 415 -17.65 -2.79 13.49
N SER A 416 -16.62 -2.03 13.85
CA SER A 416 -15.96 -2.23 15.13
C SER A 416 -16.93 -1.84 16.26
N GLU A 417 -17.31 -2.81 17.09
CA GLU A 417 -18.08 -2.54 18.31
C GLU A 417 -17.15 -1.96 19.38
N GLY A 418 -16.69 -0.72 19.16
CA GLY A 418 -15.95 0.05 20.15
C GLY A 418 -14.43 -0.05 20.11
N THR A 419 -13.81 -0.57 19.04
CA THR A 419 -12.35 -0.49 18.89
C THR A 419 -11.94 0.95 18.62
N ILE A 420 -11.11 1.51 19.52
CA ILE A 420 -10.67 2.90 19.46
C ILE A 420 -9.27 2.94 18.86
N GLU A 421 -9.16 3.39 17.62
CA GLU A 421 -7.87 3.65 16.98
C GLU A 421 -7.51 5.14 17.10
N VAL A 422 -6.30 5.41 17.61
CA VAL A 422 -5.79 6.78 17.84
C VAL A 422 -5.86 7.60 16.54
N ARG A 423 -5.42 7.00 15.42
CA ARG A 423 -5.39 7.64 14.10
C ARG A 423 -6.78 7.98 13.55
N SER A 424 -7.80 7.19 13.89
CA SER A 424 -9.17 7.49 13.46
C SER A 424 -9.70 8.75 14.13
N TYR A 425 -9.44 8.93 15.42
CA TYR A 425 -9.90 10.09 16.16
C TYR A 425 -9.17 11.38 15.75
N THR A 426 -7.86 11.31 15.50
CA THR A 426 -7.11 12.47 15.02
C THR A 426 -7.64 12.96 13.67
N ALA A 427 -7.94 12.04 12.74
CA ALA A 427 -8.58 12.37 11.46
C ALA A 427 -9.98 12.99 11.64
N ASP A 428 -10.82 12.45 12.52
CA ASP A 428 -12.15 13.01 12.78
C ASP A 428 -12.07 14.43 13.37
N ILE A 429 -11.15 14.67 14.31
CA ILE A 429 -10.93 15.98 14.93
C ILE A 429 -10.37 16.99 13.92
N GLN A 430 -9.43 16.57 13.07
CA GLN A 430 -8.93 17.40 11.98
C GLN A 430 -10.06 17.78 11.02
N ASN A 431 -10.89 16.83 10.60
CA ASN A 431 -12.05 17.09 9.75
C ASN A 431 -13.07 18.02 10.42
N TYR A 432 -13.26 17.91 11.74
CA TYR A 432 -14.06 18.86 12.51
C TYR A 432 -13.44 20.27 12.48
N PHE A 433 -12.13 20.37 12.70
CA PHE A 433 -11.45 21.65 12.68
C PHE A 433 -11.46 22.28 11.29
N ILE A 434 -11.25 21.54 10.20
CA ILE A 434 -11.24 22.13 8.86
C ILE A 434 -12.66 22.37 8.33
N TYR A 435 -13.54 21.37 8.41
CA TYR A 435 -14.84 21.34 7.72
C TYR A 435 -16.07 21.45 8.63
N GLY A 436 -15.93 21.15 9.93
CA GLY A 436 -17.03 21.15 10.89
C GLY A 436 -17.77 19.82 11.02
N ASN A 437 -17.25 18.74 10.45
CA ASN A 437 -17.83 17.39 10.59
C ASN A 437 -17.77 16.92 12.06
N PRO A 438 -18.89 16.51 12.68
CA PRO A 438 -18.93 16.22 14.11
C PRO A 438 -18.09 14.99 14.47
N VAL A 439 -17.32 15.11 15.55
CA VAL A 439 -16.54 14.00 16.12
C VAL A 439 -17.47 13.14 16.98
N MET A 440 -18.08 12.11 16.40
CA MET A 440 -18.98 11.20 17.12
C MET A 440 -18.20 10.13 17.90
N ALA A 441 -18.73 9.72 19.06
CA ALA A 441 -18.22 8.54 19.76
C ALA A 441 -18.41 7.27 18.90
N PRO A 442 -17.49 6.28 18.96
CA PRO A 442 -17.55 5.08 18.13
C PRO A 442 -18.87 4.31 18.27
N ARG A 443 -19.41 4.20 19.49
CA ARG A 443 -20.71 3.54 19.72
C ARG A 443 -21.85 4.27 19.02
N ASP A 444 -21.92 5.61 19.16
CA ASP A 444 -22.95 6.41 18.51
C ASP A 444 -22.88 6.32 16.99
N ARG A 445 -21.65 6.28 16.43
CA ARG A 445 -21.40 6.09 15.00
C ARG A 445 -21.85 4.71 14.53
N SER A 446 -21.49 3.66 15.26
CA SER A 446 -21.89 2.29 14.97
C SER A 446 -23.40 2.11 15.05
N ASP A 447 -24.05 2.69 16.06
CA ASP A 447 -25.50 2.64 16.23
C ASP A 447 -26.26 3.45 15.18
N LEU A 448 -25.71 4.58 14.74
CA LEU A 448 -26.26 5.36 13.63
C LEU A 448 -26.17 4.55 12.33
N LEU A 449 -25.00 3.98 12.03
CA LEU A 449 -24.79 3.16 10.85
C LEU A 449 -25.73 1.95 10.83
N LYS A 450 -25.83 1.20 11.94
CA LYS A 450 -26.74 0.04 12.05
C LYS A 450 -28.19 0.41 11.74
N ARG A 451 -28.68 1.51 12.32
CA ARG A 451 -30.04 2.02 12.11
C ARG A 451 -30.27 2.49 10.68
N GLN A 452 -29.37 3.28 10.11
CA GLN A 452 -29.58 3.79 8.76
C GLN A 452 -29.40 2.71 7.70
N LEU A 453 -28.50 1.75 7.93
CA LEU A 453 -28.28 0.63 7.01
C LEU A 453 -29.48 -0.33 6.98
N SER A 454 -30.21 -0.51 8.09
CA SER A 454 -31.45 -1.29 8.08
C SER A 454 -32.52 -0.64 7.20
N ASP A 455 -32.54 0.70 7.15
CA ASP A 455 -33.54 1.48 6.42
C ASP A 455 -33.25 1.60 4.91
N VAL A 456 -32.05 1.25 4.44
CA VAL A 456 -31.70 1.32 3.01
C VAL A 456 -32.41 0.21 2.24
N THR A 457 -33.10 0.56 1.16
CA THR A 457 -33.76 -0.39 0.25
C THR A 457 -33.09 -0.42 -1.13
N ALA A 458 -33.38 -1.46 -1.94
CA ALA A 458 -32.91 -1.50 -3.33
C ALA A 458 -33.44 -0.31 -4.16
N ALA A 459 -34.65 0.16 -3.86
CA ALA A 459 -35.24 1.34 -4.48
C ALA A 459 -34.49 2.64 -4.13
N ASP A 460 -33.95 2.77 -2.92
CA ASP A 460 -33.12 3.92 -2.54
C ASP A 460 -31.83 3.98 -3.37
N ILE A 461 -31.18 2.83 -3.55
CA ILE A 461 -29.95 2.71 -4.37
C ILE A 461 -30.27 2.95 -5.84
N GLN A 462 -31.37 2.40 -6.36
CA GLN A 462 -31.82 2.66 -7.73
C GLN A 462 -32.08 4.16 -7.96
N LYS A 463 -32.78 4.82 -7.03
CA LYS A 463 -33.05 6.25 -7.10
C LYS A 463 -31.76 7.07 -7.09
N TYR A 464 -30.82 6.71 -6.22
CA TYR A 464 -29.51 7.34 -6.15
C TYR A 464 -28.66 7.11 -7.42
N ALA A 465 -28.71 5.91 -8.00
CA ALA A 465 -28.06 5.61 -9.27
C ALA A 465 -28.64 6.46 -10.41
N ARG A 466 -29.97 6.62 -10.47
CA ARG A 466 -30.62 7.50 -11.45
C ARG A 466 -30.19 8.95 -11.32
N SER A 467 -30.11 9.49 -10.09
CA SER A 467 -29.68 10.88 -9.92
C SER A 467 -28.27 11.16 -10.44
N ILE A 468 -27.40 10.13 -10.48
CA ILE A 468 -26.06 10.25 -11.08
C ILE A 468 -26.14 10.18 -12.61
N MET A 469 -26.93 9.24 -13.15
CA MET A 469 -27.11 9.08 -14.61
C MET A 469 -27.83 10.26 -15.25
N ASP A 470 -28.65 10.98 -14.48
CA ASP A 470 -29.38 12.18 -14.90
C ASP A 470 -28.51 13.46 -14.83
N LEU A 471 -27.25 13.38 -14.39
CA LEU A 471 -26.35 14.54 -14.38
C LEU A 471 -26.07 14.99 -15.83
N PRO A 472 -26.30 16.29 -16.13
CA PRO A 472 -26.22 16.79 -17.51
C PRO A 472 -24.79 16.87 -18.03
N ASP A 473 -23.82 17.10 -17.14
CA ASP A 473 -22.41 17.24 -17.47
C ASP A 473 -21.68 15.90 -17.34
N GLN A 474 -21.30 15.36 -18.50
CA GLN A 474 -20.58 14.11 -18.61
C GLN A 474 -19.32 14.31 -19.46
N VAL A 475 -18.18 13.87 -18.96
CA VAL A 475 -16.89 14.07 -19.63
C VAL A 475 -16.20 12.74 -19.84
N LEU A 476 -15.78 12.44 -21.07
CA LEU A 476 -14.82 11.37 -21.34
C LEU A 476 -13.44 12.00 -21.52
N GLY A 477 -12.59 11.87 -20.49
CA GLY A 477 -11.21 12.36 -20.50
C GLY A 477 -10.23 11.26 -20.91
N PHE A 478 -9.27 11.59 -21.76
CA PHE A 478 -8.17 10.72 -22.16
C PHE A 478 -6.82 11.24 -21.65
N PHE A 479 -6.00 10.34 -21.14
CA PHE A 479 -4.59 10.59 -20.85
C PHE A 479 -3.77 9.86 -21.90
N LEU A 480 -3.03 10.61 -22.71
CA LEU A 480 -2.27 10.09 -23.85
C LEU A 480 -0.77 10.13 -23.56
N PRO A 481 0.03 9.14 -23.96
CA PRO A 481 1.49 9.25 -23.89
C PRO A 481 2.00 10.47 -24.64
N GLU A 482 3.13 11.04 -24.20
CA GLU A 482 3.72 12.21 -24.85
C GLU A 482 4.03 11.94 -26.33
N GLY A 483 3.67 12.89 -27.19
CA GLY A 483 3.85 12.79 -28.65
C GLY A 483 2.75 12.02 -29.38
N GLU A 484 1.82 11.36 -28.67
CA GLU A 484 0.68 10.70 -29.30
C GLU A 484 -0.44 11.70 -29.66
N SER A 485 -1.05 11.49 -30.83
CA SER A 485 -2.15 12.32 -31.32
C SER A 485 -3.50 11.87 -30.73
N PRO A 486 -4.41 12.81 -30.39
CA PRO A 486 -5.80 12.50 -30.07
C PRO A 486 -6.62 12.08 -31.30
N GLU A 487 -6.04 12.07 -32.51
CA GLU A 487 -6.70 11.56 -33.71
C GLU A 487 -7.16 10.11 -33.53
N GLY A 488 -8.42 9.84 -33.84
CA GLY A 488 -9.06 8.53 -33.66
C GLY A 488 -9.78 8.34 -32.31
N LEU A 489 -9.68 9.31 -31.39
CA LEU A 489 -10.57 9.36 -30.23
C LEU A 489 -12.00 9.76 -30.64
N PRO A 490 -13.03 9.32 -29.90
CA PRO A 490 -14.41 9.69 -30.20
C PRO A 490 -14.63 11.20 -30.04
N THR A 491 -15.47 11.75 -30.88
CA THR A 491 -16.03 13.10 -30.70
C THR A 491 -17.11 13.10 -29.61
N ALA A 492 -17.42 14.28 -29.06
CA ALA A 492 -18.54 14.43 -28.12
C ALA A 492 -19.88 13.97 -28.72
N GLN A 493 -20.07 14.15 -30.04
CA GLN A 493 -21.26 13.69 -30.74
C GLN A 493 -21.32 12.17 -30.87
N GLU A 494 -20.21 11.51 -31.20
CA GLU A 494 -20.14 10.05 -31.24
C GLU A 494 -20.36 9.45 -29.85
N LEU A 495 -19.73 10.04 -28.82
CA LEU A 495 -19.95 9.63 -27.44
C LEU A 495 -21.44 9.70 -27.08
N LYS A 496 -22.10 10.82 -27.34
CA LYS A 496 -23.54 10.98 -27.11
C LYS A 496 -24.36 9.90 -27.82
N VAL A 497 -24.05 9.60 -29.09
CA VAL A 497 -24.72 8.51 -29.84
C VAL A 497 -24.48 7.17 -29.17
N TRP A 498 -23.26 6.86 -28.72
CA TRP A 498 -22.95 5.58 -28.08
C TRP A 498 -23.67 5.41 -26.75
N LEU A 499 -23.78 6.47 -25.94
CA LEU A 499 -24.53 6.46 -24.68
C LEU A 499 -26.04 6.29 -24.95
N GLU A 500 -26.58 6.99 -25.95
CA GLU A 500 -27.97 6.82 -26.39
C GLU A 500 -28.25 5.40 -26.91
N GLU A 501 -27.31 4.78 -27.63
CA GLU A 501 -27.43 3.39 -28.10
C GLU A 501 -27.56 2.43 -26.90
N VAL A 502 -26.78 2.62 -25.82
CA VAL A 502 -26.92 1.83 -24.59
C VAL A 502 -28.27 2.13 -23.91
N HIS A 503 -28.67 3.40 -23.85
CA HIS A 503 -29.95 3.77 -23.25
C HIS A 503 -31.16 3.20 -24.03
N LYS A 504 -31.06 3.00 -25.34
CA LYS A 504 -32.12 2.38 -26.14
C LYS A 504 -32.04 0.85 -26.17
N GLN A 505 -30.93 0.27 -25.72
CA GLN A 505 -30.73 -1.18 -25.71
C GLN A 505 -31.70 -1.87 -24.74
N ASP A 506 -32.15 -3.07 -25.13
CA ASP A 506 -32.81 -4.00 -24.20
C ASP A 506 -31.77 -4.60 -23.25
N ILE A 507 -31.77 -4.10 -22.00
CA ILE A 507 -30.86 -4.52 -20.94
C ILE A 507 -31.65 -5.41 -19.99
N PRO A 508 -31.36 -6.73 -19.92
CA PRO A 508 -32.03 -7.60 -18.97
C PRO A 508 -31.59 -7.26 -17.53
N PRO A 509 -32.44 -7.54 -16.52
CA PRO A 509 -32.05 -7.41 -15.12
C PRO A 509 -30.83 -8.29 -14.82
N TRP A 510 -30.09 -7.92 -13.77
CA TRP A 510 -28.93 -8.69 -13.32
C TRP A 510 -29.36 -10.11 -12.88
N LYS A 511 -28.66 -11.16 -13.33
CA LYS A 511 -28.95 -12.56 -12.98
C LYS A 511 -27.88 -13.10 -12.03
N GLU A 512 -28.32 -13.64 -10.89
CA GLU A 512 -27.42 -14.21 -9.86
C GLU A 512 -26.85 -15.59 -10.22
N SER A 513 -27.49 -16.32 -11.16
CA SER A 513 -27.17 -17.72 -11.49
C SER A 513 -25.75 -17.97 -11.98
N ASP A 514 -25.05 -16.93 -12.43
CA ASP A 514 -23.71 -17.03 -13.00
C ASP A 514 -22.60 -17.10 -11.92
N PHE A 515 -22.96 -17.03 -10.62
CA PHE A 515 -22.01 -16.79 -9.51
C PHE A 515 -22.28 -17.61 -8.24
N LYS A 516 -22.61 -18.90 -8.37
CA LYS A 516 -22.80 -19.75 -7.18
C LYS A 516 -21.47 -20.11 -6.53
N VAL A 517 -21.39 -19.97 -5.21
CA VAL A 517 -20.31 -20.58 -4.43
C VAL A 517 -20.63 -22.08 -4.31
N PRO A 518 -19.68 -22.98 -4.61
CA PRO A 518 -19.88 -24.41 -4.37
C PRO A 518 -20.29 -24.68 -2.91
N GLU A 519 -21.32 -25.48 -2.67
CA GLU A 519 -21.71 -25.85 -1.30
C GLU A 519 -20.71 -26.83 -0.68
N ALA A 520 -20.07 -27.66 -1.51
CA ALA A 520 -19.06 -28.63 -1.10
C ALA A 520 -18.03 -28.86 -2.22
N LEU A 521 -16.80 -29.22 -1.85
CA LEU A 521 -15.73 -29.57 -2.79
C LEU A 521 -15.79 -31.03 -3.26
N LEU A 522 -16.32 -31.92 -2.41
CA LEU A 522 -16.56 -33.33 -2.73
C LEU A 522 -17.96 -33.70 -2.27
N THR A 523 -18.65 -34.50 -3.06
CA THR A 523 -19.93 -35.10 -2.63
C THR A 523 -19.69 -36.12 -1.52
N GLN A 524 -20.69 -36.36 -0.66
CA GLN A 524 -20.60 -37.40 0.37
C GLN A 524 -20.30 -38.79 -0.23
N LYS A 525 -20.79 -39.04 -1.45
CA LYS A 525 -20.53 -40.27 -2.19
C LYS A 525 -19.06 -40.42 -2.58
N GLU A 526 -18.40 -39.32 -2.98
CA GLU A 526 -16.96 -39.32 -3.25
C GLU A 526 -16.15 -39.50 -1.99
N ILE A 527 -16.50 -38.80 -0.90
CA ILE A 527 -15.83 -38.92 0.41
C ILE A 527 -15.88 -40.38 0.89
N ASN A 528 -17.05 -41.03 0.80
CA ASN A 528 -17.24 -42.41 1.22
C ASN A 528 -16.48 -43.45 0.37
N ARG A 529 -15.99 -43.08 -0.83
CA ARG A 529 -15.18 -43.96 -1.68
C ARG A 529 -13.69 -43.93 -1.35
N LEU A 530 -13.23 -42.94 -0.59
CA LEU A 530 -11.84 -42.83 -0.17
C LEU A 530 -11.57 -43.75 1.00
N ALA A 531 -10.49 -44.53 0.92
CA ALA A 531 -10.11 -45.45 2.00
C ALA A 531 -9.70 -44.65 3.25
N THR A 532 -10.21 -45.02 4.44
CA THR A 532 -9.91 -44.35 5.70
C THR A 532 -8.76 -44.97 6.49
N ASP A 533 -8.43 -46.24 6.20
CA ASP A 533 -7.55 -47.04 7.07
C ASP A 533 -6.19 -47.30 6.39
N ILE A 534 -5.68 -46.30 5.66
CA ILE A 534 -4.36 -46.39 5.02
C ILE A 534 -3.28 -46.47 6.12
N ALA A 535 -2.53 -47.57 6.15
CA ALA A 535 -1.50 -47.78 7.18
C ALA A 535 -0.47 -46.63 7.19
N TYR A 536 0.03 -46.30 8.39
CA TYR A 536 1.09 -45.33 8.59
C TYR A 536 2.06 -45.79 9.67
N LYS A 537 3.28 -45.25 9.64
CA LYS A 537 4.29 -45.42 10.70
C LYS A 537 4.49 -44.09 11.42
N GLU A 538 4.26 -44.09 12.72
CA GLU A 538 4.47 -42.92 13.59
C GLU A 538 5.84 -42.94 14.24
N THR A 539 6.55 -41.80 14.22
CA THR A 539 7.81 -41.60 14.94
C THR A 539 7.83 -40.25 15.65
N LYS A 540 8.50 -40.19 16.81
CA LYS A 540 8.76 -38.93 17.52
C LYS A 540 9.88 -38.16 16.83
N ILE A 541 9.74 -36.84 16.76
CA ILE A 541 10.82 -35.94 16.32
C ILE A 541 11.40 -35.17 17.50
N LYS A 542 12.59 -34.58 17.33
CA LYS A 542 13.32 -33.88 18.41
C LYS A 542 12.55 -32.69 18.99
N THR A 543 11.67 -32.09 18.21
CA THR A 543 10.84 -30.97 18.66
C THR A 543 9.68 -31.46 19.51
N GLU A 544 9.60 -30.99 20.74
CA GLU A 544 8.55 -31.37 21.69
C GLU A 544 7.13 -31.13 21.14
N GLY A 545 6.24 -32.09 21.38
CA GLY A 545 4.84 -32.06 20.92
C GLY A 545 4.64 -32.27 19.43
N ALA A 546 5.72 -32.51 18.65
CA ALA A 546 5.63 -32.76 17.22
C ALA A 546 5.84 -34.25 16.90
N THR A 547 5.11 -34.76 15.90
CA THR A 547 5.10 -36.16 15.51
C THR A 547 5.25 -36.30 14.00
N ARG A 548 6.05 -37.26 13.52
CA ARG A 548 6.14 -37.62 12.10
C ARG A 548 5.29 -38.86 11.80
N LEU A 549 4.53 -38.81 10.72
CA LEU A 549 3.73 -39.89 10.16
C LEU A 549 4.26 -40.19 8.75
N GLN A 550 4.67 -41.43 8.50
CA GLN A 550 4.96 -41.92 7.17
C GLN A 550 3.76 -42.74 6.68
N LEU A 551 2.98 -42.22 5.74
CA LEU A 551 1.86 -42.96 5.15
C LEU A 551 2.38 -44.08 4.24
N LYS A 552 1.62 -45.18 4.08
CA LYS A 552 1.98 -46.33 3.23
C LYS A 552 2.27 -45.94 1.78
N ASN A 553 1.64 -44.87 1.29
CA ASN A 553 1.86 -44.33 -0.04
C ASN A 553 3.11 -43.42 -0.14
N GLY A 554 3.92 -43.32 0.91
CA GLY A 554 5.19 -42.59 0.88
C GLY A 554 5.09 -41.09 1.18
N VAL A 555 3.89 -40.54 1.40
CA VAL A 555 3.75 -39.16 1.89
C VAL A 555 4.22 -39.07 3.35
N THR A 556 5.06 -38.09 3.64
CA THR A 556 5.52 -37.77 5.00
C THR A 556 4.70 -36.60 5.54
N VAL A 557 4.15 -36.75 6.75
CA VAL A 557 3.39 -35.69 7.43
C VAL A 557 3.98 -35.43 8.81
N ILE A 558 4.22 -34.16 9.15
CA ILE A 558 4.62 -33.73 10.49
C ILE A 558 3.45 -32.98 11.12
N LEU A 559 3.05 -33.39 12.32
CA LEU A 559 1.95 -32.77 13.07
C LEU A 559 2.47 -32.12 14.34
N LYS A 560 2.06 -30.87 14.59
CA LYS A 560 2.23 -30.21 15.89
C LYS A 560 0.97 -29.39 16.22
N SER A 561 0.14 -29.95 17.10
CA SER A 561 -1.03 -29.25 17.65
C SER A 561 -0.61 -28.21 18.68
N ILE A 562 -1.27 -27.06 18.67
CA ILE A 562 -1.01 -25.92 19.56
C ILE A 562 -2.36 -25.25 19.87
N SER A 563 -2.89 -25.47 21.07
CA SER A 563 -4.25 -25.06 21.45
C SER A 563 -4.34 -23.72 22.19
N ASP A 564 -3.21 -23.17 22.65
CA ASP A 564 -3.10 -21.96 23.48
C ASP A 564 -2.46 -20.75 22.77
N LEU A 565 -2.36 -20.80 21.43
CA LEU A 565 -1.83 -19.71 20.61
C LEU A 565 -2.74 -18.48 20.64
N LYS A 566 -2.18 -17.35 21.10
CA LYS A 566 -2.80 -16.03 20.91
C LYS A 566 -2.49 -15.52 19.51
N LEU A 567 -3.42 -15.73 18.58
CA LEU A 567 -3.30 -15.30 17.19
C LEU A 567 -3.43 -13.78 17.07
N GLN A 568 -2.59 -13.18 16.22
CA GLN A 568 -2.77 -11.80 15.81
C GLN A 568 -3.92 -11.67 14.79
N PRO A 569 -4.55 -10.50 14.65
CA PRO A 569 -5.57 -10.27 13.62
C PRO A 569 -5.07 -10.70 12.23
N GLY A 570 -5.88 -11.49 11.52
CA GLY A 570 -5.56 -11.99 10.17
C GLY A 570 -4.76 -13.31 10.13
N GLN A 571 -4.32 -13.86 11.26
CA GLN A 571 -3.73 -15.20 11.31
C GLN A 571 -4.80 -16.29 11.34
N SER A 572 -4.56 -17.38 10.62
CA SER A 572 -5.39 -18.59 10.63
C SER A 572 -4.99 -19.52 11.79
N ASP A 573 -5.95 -20.27 12.31
CA ASP A 573 -5.73 -21.23 13.40
C ASP A 573 -4.79 -22.38 13.02
N ILE A 574 -4.80 -22.77 11.74
CA ILE A 574 -4.07 -23.92 11.22
C ILE A 574 -3.27 -23.49 9.98
N ALA A 575 -2.03 -23.94 9.89
CA ALA A 575 -1.18 -23.78 8.73
C ALA A 575 -0.68 -25.12 8.20
N LEU A 576 -0.62 -25.20 6.87
CA LEU A 576 0.01 -26.24 6.08
C LEU A 576 1.26 -25.63 5.43
N THR A 577 2.41 -26.28 5.61
CA THR A 577 3.65 -25.98 4.90
C THR A 577 4.19 -27.27 4.34
N GLY A 578 4.59 -27.30 3.06
CA GLY A 578 5.02 -28.52 2.42
C GLY A 578 6.09 -28.29 1.36
N ILE A 579 6.87 -29.34 1.10
CA ILE A 579 7.90 -29.39 0.06
C ILE A 579 7.82 -30.70 -0.71
N SER A 580 8.29 -30.65 -1.95
CA SER A 580 8.68 -31.84 -2.69
C SER A 580 10.19 -32.00 -2.71
N SER A 581 10.67 -33.25 -2.76
CA SER A 581 12.08 -33.52 -3.02
C SER A 581 12.47 -33.29 -4.49
N ILE A 582 11.51 -33.02 -5.39
CA ILE A 582 11.73 -32.74 -6.82
C ILE A 582 11.44 -31.27 -7.13
N THR A 583 12.27 -30.64 -7.96
CA THR A 583 12.19 -29.22 -8.35
C THR A 583 12.22 -29.05 -9.87
N ALA A 584 12.00 -27.82 -10.36
CA ALA A 584 12.10 -27.57 -11.80
C ALA A 584 13.50 -27.92 -12.33
N SER A 585 14.56 -27.66 -11.56
CA SER A 585 15.95 -27.96 -11.92
C SER A 585 16.28 -29.45 -12.07
N ASP A 586 15.45 -30.35 -11.56
CA ASP A 586 15.61 -31.78 -11.81
C ASP A 586 15.29 -32.14 -13.27
N PHE A 587 14.56 -31.30 -14.01
CA PHE A 587 14.27 -31.46 -15.44
C PHE A 587 15.36 -30.79 -16.30
N LYS A 588 16.21 -31.60 -16.96
CA LYS A 588 17.37 -31.09 -17.70
C LYS A 588 17.09 -30.59 -19.12
N GLN A 589 15.95 -30.93 -19.71
CA GLN A 589 15.56 -30.34 -21.00
C GLN A 589 14.89 -28.99 -20.76
N ARG A 590 15.28 -27.95 -21.51
CA ARG A 590 14.74 -26.59 -21.32
C ARG A 590 13.21 -26.55 -21.42
N LYS A 591 12.63 -27.27 -22.37
CA LYS A 591 11.17 -27.36 -22.52
C LYS A 591 10.52 -27.90 -21.24
N ASP A 592 11.03 -29.01 -20.72
CA ASP A 592 10.49 -29.67 -19.52
C ASP A 592 10.70 -28.83 -18.26
N TYR A 593 11.84 -28.14 -18.17
CA TYR A 593 12.11 -27.17 -17.11
C TYR A 593 11.07 -26.05 -17.11
N VAL A 594 10.80 -25.44 -18.26
CA VAL A 594 9.81 -24.35 -18.38
C VAL A 594 8.40 -24.85 -18.09
N ASP A 595 8.01 -26.01 -18.64
CA ASP A 595 6.73 -26.65 -18.36
C ASP A 595 6.58 -26.92 -16.84
N ALA A 596 7.61 -27.44 -16.18
CA ALA A 596 7.62 -27.69 -14.74
C ALA A 596 7.52 -26.40 -13.93
N LEU A 597 8.32 -25.39 -14.26
CA LEU A 597 8.36 -24.10 -13.58
C LEU A 597 6.99 -23.39 -13.64
N LYS A 598 6.29 -23.48 -14.77
CA LYS A 598 4.98 -22.84 -14.99
C LYS A 598 3.77 -23.72 -14.63
N SER A 599 4.01 -24.99 -14.32
CA SER A 599 2.94 -25.97 -14.08
C SER A 599 2.01 -25.60 -12.93
N ALA A 600 2.55 -25.08 -11.81
CA ALA A 600 1.73 -24.72 -10.65
C ALA A 600 0.82 -23.53 -10.92
N SER A 601 1.32 -22.47 -11.56
CA SER A 601 0.48 -21.30 -11.89
C SER A 601 -0.62 -21.68 -12.88
N LEU A 602 -0.31 -22.51 -13.87
CA LEU A 602 -1.30 -23.04 -14.81
C LEU A 602 -2.39 -23.84 -14.09
N VAL A 603 -2.03 -24.84 -13.26
CA VAL A 603 -3.00 -25.68 -12.54
C VAL A 603 -3.88 -24.86 -11.59
N GLN A 604 -3.31 -23.90 -10.87
CA GLN A 604 -4.10 -23.02 -10.02
C GLN A 604 -5.07 -22.16 -10.84
N HIS A 605 -4.67 -21.73 -12.04
CA HIS A 605 -5.51 -20.93 -12.92
C HIS A 605 -6.59 -21.71 -13.63
N THR A 606 -6.43 -23.02 -13.86
CA THR A 606 -7.47 -23.83 -14.50
C THR A 606 -8.53 -24.31 -13.51
N GLY A 607 -8.18 -24.44 -12.22
CA GLY A 607 -9.06 -24.90 -11.16
C GLY A 607 -8.84 -26.38 -10.80
N ALA A 608 -9.83 -27.02 -10.21
CA ALA A 608 -9.74 -28.42 -9.78
C ALA A 608 -11.12 -29.09 -9.69
N GLY A 609 -11.18 -30.39 -10.03
CA GLY A 609 -12.43 -31.13 -10.11
C GLY A 609 -13.35 -30.56 -11.19
N GLU A 610 -14.58 -30.26 -10.81
CA GLU A 610 -15.58 -29.58 -11.67
C GLU A 610 -15.54 -28.05 -11.54
N PHE A 611 -14.71 -27.52 -10.64
CA PHE A 611 -14.66 -26.11 -10.29
C PHE A 611 -13.56 -25.39 -11.05
N ASN A 612 -13.88 -24.26 -11.66
CA ASN A 612 -12.87 -23.35 -12.20
C ASN A 612 -12.20 -22.57 -11.05
N LYS A 613 -11.12 -21.82 -11.33
CA LYS A 613 -10.41 -21.06 -10.30
C LYS A 613 -11.31 -20.08 -9.54
N PHE A 614 -12.29 -19.47 -10.20
CA PHE A 614 -13.17 -18.47 -9.62
C PHE A 614 -14.16 -19.08 -8.63
N ASP A 615 -14.68 -20.28 -8.92
CA ASP A 615 -15.50 -21.05 -8.01
C ASP A 615 -14.72 -21.42 -6.74
N LEU A 616 -13.46 -21.85 -6.91
CA LEU A 616 -12.58 -22.20 -5.80
C LEU A 616 -12.17 -20.98 -4.98
N GLU A 617 -11.84 -19.84 -5.59
CA GLU A 617 -11.54 -18.57 -4.91
C GLU A 617 -12.72 -18.09 -4.06
N ARG A 618 -13.95 -18.21 -4.57
CA ARG A 618 -15.16 -17.91 -3.79
C ARG A 618 -15.33 -18.86 -2.62
N TYR A 619 -15.17 -20.16 -2.86
CA TYR A 619 -15.28 -21.18 -1.82
C TYR A 619 -14.24 -20.97 -0.70
N THR A 620 -12.98 -20.72 -1.07
CA THR A 620 -11.89 -20.49 -0.13
C THR A 620 -12.08 -19.20 0.64
N SER A 621 -12.49 -18.10 -0.02
CA SER A 621 -12.81 -16.84 0.66
C SER A 621 -13.92 -17.00 1.71
N GLN A 622 -15.04 -17.63 1.33
CA GLN A 622 -16.16 -17.87 2.26
C GLN A 622 -15.78 -18.77 3.43
N ASN A 623 -14.91 -19.75 3.22
CA ASN A 623 -14.45 -20.67 4.27
C ASN A 623 -13.14 -20.22 4.95
N LYS A 624 -12.61 -19.03 4.58
CA LYS A 624 -11.32 -18.49 5.05
C LYS A 624 -10.15 -19.45 4.87
N LEU A 625 -10.16 -20.21 3.77
CA LEU A 625 -9.10 -21.13 3.41
C LEU A 625 -8.09 -20.41 2.52
N ASN A 626 -6.84 -20.87 2.56
CA ASN A 626 -5.83 -20.53 1.57
C ASN A 626 -5.08 -21.80 1.17
N LEU A 627 -4.75 -21.93 -0.11
CA LEU A 627 -3.89 -22.98 -0.62
C LEU A 627 -3.15 -22.46 -1.86
N SER A 628 -1.83 -22.57 -1.84
CA SER A 628 -0.95 -22.21 -2.95
C SER A 628 0.09 -23.27 -3.22
N PHE A 629 0.49 -23.33 -4.48
CA PHE A 629 1.56 -24.19 -4.98
C PHE A 629 2.65 -23.29 -5.56
N GLY A 630 3.90 -23.60 -5.28
CA GLY A 630 5.03 -22.83 -5.79
C GLY A 630 6.07 -23.75 -6.40
N VAL A 631 6.49 -23.48 -7.63
CA VAL A 631 7.61 -24.18 -8.26
C VAL A 631 8.67 -23.14 -8.60
N GLY A 632 9.82 -23.25 -7.96
CA GLY A 632 11.05 -22.55 -8.30
C GLY A 632 12.06 -23.51 -8.91
N SER A 633 13.23 -22.98 -9.28
CA SER A 633 14.38 -23.78 -9.71
C SER A 633 14.80 -24.77 -8.61
N ASP A 634 15.00 -24.28 -7.40
CA ASP A 634 15.59 -25.02 -6.28
C ASP A 634 14.59 -25.50 -5.23
N ARG A 635 13.33 -25.04 -5.28
CA ARG A 635 12.28 -25.42 -4.31
C ARG A 635 10.92 -25.61 -4.97
N THR A 636 10.25 -26.69 -4.59
CA THR A 636 8.83 -26.93 -4.88
C THR A 636 8.08 -26.95 -3.56
N THR A 637 7.04 -26.13 -3.43
CA THR A 637 6.40 -25.82 -2.16
C THR A 637 4.88 -25.91 -2.23
N ILE A 638 4.27 -26.23 -1.09
CA ILE A 638 2.83 -26.15 -0.84
C ILE A 638 2.65 -25.29 0.40
N SER A 639 1.78 -24.29 0.34
CA SER A 639 1.40 -23.51 1.52
C SER A 639 -0.11 -23.45 1.62
N GLY A 640 -0.65 -23.52 2.83
CA GLY A 640 -2.08 -23.40 3.04
C GLY A 640 -2.44 -23.01 4.45
N SER A 641 -3.69 -22.62 4.66
CA SER A 641 -4.18 -22.28 5.99
C SER A 641 -5.70 -22.47 6.09
N ALA A 642 -6.18 -22.71 7.30
CA ALA A 642 -7.60 -22.84 7.59
C ALA A 642 -7.92 -22.40 9.03
N PRO A 643 -9.17 -21.98 9.31
CA PRO A 643 -9.67 -21.86 10.67
C PRO A 643 -9.78 -23.22 11.37
N ALA A 644 -9.87 -23.21 12.70
CA ALA A 644 -10.11 -24.42 13.48
C ALA A 644 -11.46 -25.05 13.08
N GLY A 645 -11.49 -26.38 12.91
CA GLY A 645 -12.68 -27.10 12.46
C GLY A 645 -12.91 -27.08 10.94
N LYS A 646 -11.97 -26.54 10.15
CA LYS A 646 -12.00 -26.53 8.68
C LYS A 646 -10.87 -27.37 8.03
N GLU A 647 -10.28 -28.29 8.79
CA GLU A 647 -9.17 -29.15 8.38
C GLU A 647 -9.54 -30.02 7.18
N GLU A 648 -10.72 -30.61 7.22
CA GLU A 648 -11.22 -31.48 6.16
C GLU A 648 -11.39 -30.72 4.85
N GLN A 649 -11.92 -29.49 4.87
CA GLN A 649 -12.07 -28.69 3.65
C GLN A 649 -10.72 -28.31 3.03
N LEU A 650 -9.71 -27.97 3.85
CA LEU A 650 -8.36 -27.72 3.35
C LEU A 650 -7.76 -28.99 2.71
N LEU A 651 -7.94 -30.15 3.34
CA LEU A 651 -7.48 -31.43 2.81
C LEU A 651 -8.24 -31.87 1.54
N GLN A 652 -9.54 -31.60 1.46
CA GLN A 652 -10.33 -31.81 0.25
C GLN A 652 -9.83 -30.96 -0.91
N LEU A 653 -9.55 -29.68 -0.66
CA LEU A 653 -9.01 -28.77 -1.68
C LEU A 653 -7.63 -29.22 -2.16
N LEU A 654 -6.73 -29.54 -1.23
CA LEU A 654 -5.42 -30.10 -1.56
C LEU A 654 -5.54 -31.40 -2.36
N TYR A 655 -6.39 -32.32 -1.92
CA TYR A 655 -6.66 -33.56 -2.61
C TYR A 655 -7.17 -33.33 -4.03
N LEU A 656 -8.10 -32.40 -4.24
CA LEU A 656 -8.64 -32.07 -5.55
C LEU A 656 -7.56 -31.58 -6.51
N TYR A 657 -6.75 -30.60 -6.12
CA TYR A 657 -5.67 -30.10 -6.98
C TYR A 657 -4.67 -31.18 -7.37
N LEU A 658 -4.28 -32.03 -6.41
CA LEU A 658 -3.29 -33.08 -6.65
C LEU A 658 -3.84 -34.28 -7.44
N SER A 659 -5.11 -34.62 -7.27
CA SER A 659 -5.71 -35.82 -7.89
C SER A 659 -6.51 -35.54 -9.16
N ARG A 660 -7.10 -34.34 -9.29
CA ARG A 660 -8.01 -33.92 -10.36
C ARG A 660 -7.79 -32.44 -10.70
N PRO A 661 -6.59 -32.04 -11.18
CA PRO A 661 -6.38 -30.67 -11.63
C PRO A 661 -7.34 -30.34 -12.78
N GLY A 662 -7.84 -29.10 -12.79
CA GLY A 662 -8.73 -28.61 -13.82
C GLY A 662 -8.04 -28.59 -15.18
N LYS A 663 -8.75 -29.02 -16.22
CA LYS A 663 -8.26 -28.96 -17.60
C LYS A 663 -9.29 -28.19 -18.44
N SER A 664 -9.05 -26.90 -18.64
CA SER A 664 -9.90 -26.04 -19.47
C SER A 664 -9.05 -25.33 -20.51
N GLU A 665 -9.38 -25.55 -21.78
CA GLU A 665 -8.74 -24.87 -22.92
C GLU A 665 -8.96 -23.35 -22.85
N GLU A 666 -10.16 -22.94 -22.43
CA GLU A 666 -10.50 -21.53 -22.25
C GLU A 666 -9.63 -20.88 -21.16
N ALA A 667 -9.44 -21.60 -20.03
CA ALA A 667 -8.60 -21.14 -18.93
C ALA A 667 -7.12 -21.11 -19.30
N PHE A 668 -6.66 -22.09 -20.10
CA PHE A 668 -5.28 -22.13 -20.60
C PHE A 668 -4.97 -20.93 -21.49
N ARG A 669 -5.87 -20.55 -22.41
CA ARG A 669 -5.69 -19.37 -23.26
C ARG A 669 -5.66 -18.08 -22.45
N ASP A 670 -6.58 -17.93 -21.49
CA ASP A 670 -6.60 -16.78 -20.57
C ASP A 670 -5.32 -16.72 -19.72
N TRP A 671 -4.83 -17.86 -19.22
CA TRP A 671 -3.57 -17.97 -18.49
C TRP A 671 -2.37 -17.56 -19.35
N LEU A 672 -2.25 -18.12 -20.56
CA LEU A 672 -1.13 -17.86 -21.46
C LEU A 672 -1.06 -16.37 -21.83
N HIS A 673 -2.20 -15.76 -22.15
CA HIS A 673 -2.28 -14.32 -22.43
C HIS A 673 -1.72 -13.49 -21.27
N ARG A 674 -2.10 -13.81 -20.04
CA ARG A 674 -1.63 -13.10 -18.84
C ARG A 674 -0.14 -13.31 -18.57
N GLU A 675 0.37 -14.52 -18.76
CA GLU A 675 1.81 -14.79 -18.59
C GLU A 675 2.65 -14.03 -19.63
N GLN A 676 2.14 -13.90 -20.86
CA GLN A 676 2.76 -13.08 -21.90
C GLN A 676 2.73 -11.59 -21.55
N GLU A 677 1.59 -11.06 -21.10
CA GLU A 677 1.48 -9.67 -20.61
C GLU A 677 2.47 -9.40 -19.48
N ASN A 678 2.58 -10.31 -18.50
CA ASN A 678 3.50 -10.17 -17.38
C ASN A 678 4.97 -10.17 -17.83
N THR A 679 5.34 -11.00 -18.81
CA THR A 679 6.71 -11.07 -19.35
C THR A 679 7.08 -9.84 -20.19
N ASN A 680 6.09 -9.22 -20.86
CA ASN A 680 6.29 -7.99 -21.62
C ASN A 680 6.35 -6.73 -20.73
N ASN A 681 5.55 -6.68 -19.66
CA ASN A 681 5.56 -5.56 -18.70
C ASN A 681 6.86 -5.49 -17.87
N ASP A 682 7.56 -6.62 -17.68
CA ASP A 682 8.88 -6.69 -17.03
C ASP A 682 10.00 -5.98 -17.83
N GLN A 683 9.72 -5.61 -19.09
CA GLN A 683 10.61 -4.77 -19.92
C GLN A 683 10.29 -3.27 -19.83
N SER A 684 9.37 -2.85 -18.94
CA SER A 684 9.09 -1.42 -18.74
C SER A 684 10.30 -0.73 -18.12
N THR A 685 10.67 0.41 -18.71
CA THR A 685 11.95 1.11 -18.57
C THR A 685 12.06 1.88 -17.26
N ASN A 686 12.04 1.21 -16.10
CA ASN A 686 12.41 1.86 -14.85
C ASN A 686 13.93 1.96 -14.73
N LEU A 687 14.50 3.11 -15.12
CA LEU A 687 15.94 3.39 -15.04
C LEU A 687 16.54 3.14 -13.65
N THR A 688 15.76 3.33 -12.59
CA THR A 688 16.20 3.07 -11.21
C THR A 688 16.45 1.58 -10.99
N GLU A 689 15.50 0.74 -11.40
CA GLU A 689 15.61 -0.72 -11.27
C GLU A 689 16.68 -1.28 -12.20
N ASP A 690 16.77 -0.77 -13.44
CA ASP A 690 17.81 -1.13 -14.40
C ASP A 690 19.21 -0.77 -13.88
N PHE A 691 19.38 0.45 -13.33
CA PHE A 691 20.65 0.88 -12.74
C PHE A 691 21.08 -0.03 -11.60
N PHE A 692 20.21 -0.27 -10.61
CA PHE A 692 20.57 -1.07 -9.44
C PHE A 692 20.77 -2.55 -9.81
N SER A 693 20.01 -3.08 -10.77
CA SER A 693 20.19 -4.43 -11.33
C SER A 693 21.56 -4.56 -12.00
N LYS A 694 21.94 -3.60 -12.87
CA LYS A 694 23.27 -3.55 -13.50
C LYS A 694 24.39 -3.40 -12.48
N ALA A 695 24.24 -2.51 -11.50
CA ALA A 695 25.21 -2.30 -10.44
C ALA A 695 25.43 -3.58 -9.61
N LYS A 696 24.34 -4.27 -9.27
CA LYS A 696 24.37 -5.56 -8.59
C LYS A 696 25.12 -6.61 -9.41
N LYS A 697 24.80 -6.78 -10.70
CA LYS A 697 25.51 -7.72 -11.60
C LYS A 697 27.01 -7.43 -11.69
N LEU A 698 27.41 -6.16 -11.73
CA LEU A 698 28.82 -5.79 -11.78
C LEU A 698 29.59 -6.17 -10.51
N VAL A 699 28.97 -6.00 -9.35
CA VAL A 699 29.57 -6.33 -8.04
C VAL A 699 29.54 -7.83 -7.77
N GLU A 700 28.47 -8.52 -8.16
CA GLU A 700 28.27 -9.95 -7.92
C GLU A 700 28.98 -10.82 -8.97
N GLY A 701 29.37 -10.24 -10.12
CA GLY A 701 30.00 -10.93 -11.24
C GLY A 701 28.99 -11.54 -12.22
N GLU A 702 29.45 -11.86 -13.44
CA GLU A 702 28.66 -12.69 -14.36
C GLU A 702 28.53 -14.08 -13.74
N GLN A 703 27.33 -14.43 -13.31
CA GLN A 703 26.98 -15.80 -13.03
C GLN A 703 26.98 -16.53 -14.38
N GLN A 704 27.52 -17.75 -14.42
CA GLN A 704 27.42 -18.58 -15.60
C GLN A 704 25.92 -18.78 -15.87
N GLU A 705 25.40 -18.40 -17.04
CA GLU A 705 23.95 -18.47 -17.33
C GLU A 705 23.46 -19.93 -17.22
N TYR A 706 23.08 -20.32 -16.00
CA TYR A 706 22.40 -21.56 -15.76
C TYR A 706 21.02 -21.46 -16.41
N MET A 707 20.45 -22.58 -16.86
CA MET A 707 19.08 -22.57 -17.37
C MET A 707 18.08 -21.96 -16.36
N GLU A 708 18.42 -22.01 -15.08
CA GLU A 708 17.65 -21.45 -13.97
C GLU A 708 17.69 -19.92 -13.90
N GLU A 709 18.76 -19.31 -14.43
CA GLU A 709 19.00 -17.86 -14.40
C GLU A 709 18.50 -17.17 -15.66
N ARG A 710 18.27 -17.92 -16.75
CA ARG A 710 17.70 -17.39 -18.00
C ARG A 710 16.18 -17.22 -17.88
N PRO A 711 15.64 -16.00 -17.98
CA PRO A 711 14.19 -15.75 -17.97
C PRO A 711 13.46 -16.57 -19.06
N VAL A 712 12.21 -16.91 -18.79
CA VAL A 712 11.37 -17.59 -19.79
C VAL A 712 10.95 -16.56 -20.84
N SER A 713 11.26 -16.81 -22.12
CA SER A 713 10.89 -15.88 -23.19
C SER A 713 9.41 -16.01 -23.57
N GLY A 714 8.83 -14.97 -24.20
CA GLY A 714 7.47 -15.04 -24.74
C GLY A 714 7.29 -16.15 -25.79
N GLU A 715 8.33 -16.48 -26.56
CA GLU A 715 8.34 -17.61 -27.49
C GLU A 715 8.30 -18.96 -26.74
N GLU A 716 9.05 -19.10 -25.65
CA GLU A 716 9.02 -20.30 -24.80
C GLU A 716 7.65 -20.48 -24.14
N LEU A 717 7.04 -19.40 -23.63
CA LEU A 717 5.67 -19.44 -23.09
C LEU A 717 4.65 -19.91 -24.13
N SER A 718 4.75 -19.40 -25.36
CA SER A 718 3.82 -19.73 -26.45
C SER A 718 3.94 -21.19 -26.91
N ARG A 719 5.00 -21.90 -26.52
CA ARG A 719 5.24 -23.32 -26.81
C ARG A 719 4.88 -24.27 -25.68
N ILE A 720 4.39 -23.75 -24.55
CA ILE A 720 3.94 -24.59 -23.44
C ILE A 720 2.77 -25.44 -23.92
N ASP A 721 2.93 -26.75 -23.76
CA ASP A 721 1.86 -27.71 -23.99
C ASP A 721 1.14 -27.95 -22.65
N PRO A 722 -0.18 -27.69 -22.55
CA PRO A 722 -0.89 -27.78 -21.29
C PRO A 722 -0.83 -29.20 -20.70
N GLU A 723 -0.91 -30.23 -21.54
CA GLU A 723 -0.87 -31.62 -21.06
C GLU A 723 0.49 -31.98 -20.46
N SER A 724 1.58 -31.59 -21.11
CA SER A 724 2.94 -31.72 -20.58
C SER A 724 3.10 -30.98 -19.25
N ALA A 725 2.66 -29.72 -19.16
CA ALA A 725 2.73 -28.96 -17.91
C ALA A 725 1.92 -29.60 -16.77
N TYR A 726 0.73 -30.14 -17.05
CA TYR A 726 -0.05 -30.90 -16.06
C TYR A 726 0.67 -32.18 -15.61
N GLN A 727 1.33 -32.89 -16.51
CA GLN A 727 2.13 -34.06 -16.16
C GLN A 727 3.31 -33.67 -15.25
N ARG A 728 4.00 -32.55 -15.54
CA ARG A 728 5.09 -32.04 -14.69
C ARG A 728 4.58 -31.67 -13.30
N PHE A 729 3.41 -31.03 -13.19
CA PHE A 729 2.76 -30.77 -11.90
C PHE A 729 2.56 -32.07 -11.10
N GLN A 730 2.01 -33.10 -11.73
CA GLN A 730 1.76 -34.39 -11.07
C GLN A 730 3.05 -35.09 -10.64
N GLN A 731 4.14 -34.98 -11.41
CA GLN A 731 5.44 -35.51 -11.03
C GLN A 731 6.03 -34.77 -9.83
N LEU A 732 5.97 -33.44 -9.83
CA LEU A 732 6.45 -32.57 -8.76
C LEU A 732 5.71 -32.83 -7.44
N TYR A 733 4.40 -33.05 -7.45
CA TYR A 733 3.57 -33.22 -6.26
C TYR A 733 2.98 -34.63 -6.09
N SER A 734 3.79 -35.66 -6.34
CA SER A 734 3.36 -37.06 -6.33
C SER A 734 3.50 -37.73 -4.96
N GLN A 735 3.02 -38.97 -4.84
CA GLN A 735 3.27 -39.76 -3.64
C GLN A 735 4.76 -40.16 -3.56
N GLY A 736 5.37 -40.08 -2.38
CA GLY A 736 6.76 -40.51 -2.14
C GLY A 736 7.83 -39.43 -2.17
N ASN A 737 7.57 -38.24 -2.73
CA ASN A 737 8.46 -37.08 -2.66
C ASN A 737 7.91 -35.93 -1.80
N LEU A 738 6.66 -36.01 -1.34
CA LEU A 738 5.99 -34.98 -0.54
C LEU A 738 6.25 -35.10 0.97
N THR A 739 6.67 -33.99 1.56
CA THR A 739 6.70 -33.78 3.01
C THR A 739 5.81 -32.59 3.36
N LEU A 740 4.79 -32.83 4.19
CA LEU A 740 3.81 -31.84 4.62
C LEU A 740 3.87 -31.63 6.13
N VAL A 741 3.69 -30.40 6.60
CA VAL A 741 3.71 -30.02 8.01
C VAL A 741 2.40 -29.31 8.34
N PHE A 742 1.64 -29.85 9.28
CA PHE A 742 0.44 -29.20 9.83
C PHE A 742 0.70 -28.72 11.25
N THR A 743 0.43 -27.44 11.47
CA THR A 743 0.64 -26.74 12.74
C THR A 743 -0.57 -25.92 13.10
N GLY A 744 -0.86 -25.76 14.39
CA GLY A 744 -1.94 -24.91 14.87
C GLY A 744 -2.98 -25.62 15.73
N ASN A 745 -4.16 -25.03 15.88
CA ASN A 745 -5.20 -25.52 16.79
C ASN A 745 -6.05 -26.60 16.11
N PHE A 746 -5.64 -27.86 16.25
CA PHE A 746 -6.40 -29.03 15.78
C PHE A 746 -6.24 -30.20 16.74
N ASN A 747 -7.20 -31.13 16.73
CA ASN A 747 -7.09 -32.39 17.46
C ASN A 747 -6.34 -33.44 16.60
N LYS A 748 -5.29 -34.05 17.17
CA LYS A 748 -4.44 -34.99 16.43
C LYS A 748 -5.18 -36.29 16.10
N GLU A 749 -5.98 -36.79 17.04
CA GLU A 749 -6.73 -38.04 16.92
C GLU A 749 -7.79 -37.96 15.81
N THR A 750 -8.39 -36.79 15.59
CA THR A 750 -9.33 -36.55 14.47
C THR A 750 -8.63 -36.18 13.17
N MET A 751 -7.45 -35.56 13.22
CA MET A 751 -6.68 -35.20 12.03
C MET A 751 -6.11 -36.43 11.31
N ILE A 752 -5.60 -37.43 12.04
CA ILE A 752 -4.97 -38.62 11.44
C ILE A 752 -5.90 -39.35 10.45
N PRO A 753 -7.16 -39.67 10.79
CA PRO A 753 -8.11 -40.26 9.84
C PRO A 753 -8.35 -39.42 8.58
N LEU A 754 -8.36 -38.09 8.70
CA LEU A 754 -8.48 -37.19 7.55
C LEU A 754 -7.24 -37.27 6.66
N LEU A 755 -6.03 -37.31 7.24
CA LEU A 755 -4.78 -37.47 6.48
C LEU A 755 -4.74 -38.82 5.75
N GLN A 756 -5.15 -39.91 6.41
CA GLN A 756 -5.27 -41.23 5.78
C GLN A 756 -6.26 -41.19 4.61
N ARG A 757 -7.42 -40.55 4.80
CA ARG A 757 -8.45 -40.42 3.77
C ARG A 757 -8.00 -39.60 2.56
N TYR A 758 -7.46 -38.40 2.77
CA TYR A 758 -7.17 -37.50 1.66
C TYR A 758 -5.75 -37.68 1.11
N LEU A 759 -4.74 -37.67 1.97
CA LEU A 759 -3.35 -37.81 1.52
C LEU A 759 -2.98 -39.25 1.22
N GLY A 760 -3.53 -40.22 1.97
CA GLY A 760 -3.28 -41.65 1.76
C GLY A 760 -3.87 -42.21 0.46
N ASN A 761 -4.85 -41.51 -0.14
CA ASN A 761 -5.46 -41.87 -1.42
C ASN A 761 -4.87 -41.09 -2.61
N LEU A 762 -3.81 -40.28 -2.42
CA LEU A 762 -3.08 -39.66 -3.52
C LEU A 762 -2.46 -40.73 -4.42
N LYS A 763 -2.50 -40.48 -5.74
CA LYS A 763 -2.01 -41.38 -6.79
C LYS A 763 -0.81 -40.74 -7.52
N GLY A 764 -0.14 -41.53 -8.35
CA GLY A 764 1.06 -41.10 -9.08
C GLY A 764 2.33 -41.39 -8.29
N LYS A 765 3.32 -42.04 -8.90
CA LYS A 765 4.59 -42.40 -8.26
C LYS A 765 5.61 -41.31 -8.57
N ALA A 766 6.35 -40.86 -7.57
CA ALA A 766 7.47 -39.95 -7.79
C ALA A 766 8.48 -40.59 -8.77
N PRO A 767 8.90 -39.86 -9.82
CA PRO A 767 10.01 -40.32 -10.66
C PRO A 767 11.28 -40.34 -9.81
N GLU A 768 12.17 -41.30 -10.07
CA GLU A 768 13.47 -41.26 -9.41
C GLU A 768 14.29 -40.09 -9.99
N LYS A 769 15.05 -39.39 -9.15
CA LYS A 769 15.93 -38.31 -9.65
C LYS A 769 16.91 -38.82 -10.70
N SER A 770 17.33 -40.08 -10.61
CA SER A 770 18.13 -40.79 -11.62
C SER A 770 17.41 -40.92 -12.96
N GLU A 771 16.09 -41.13 -12.98
CA GLU A 771 15.27 -41.24 -14.19
C GLU A 771 15.05 -39.87 -14.86
N LEU A 772 15.08 -38.78 -14.08
CA LEU A 772 15.02 -37.40 -14.59
C LEU A 772 16.41 -36.87 -15.03
N LYS A 773 17.48 -37.51 -14.55
CA LYS A 773 18.88 -37.26 -14.94
C LYS A 773 19.25 -38.15 -16.12
N GLU A 774 18.96 -37.76 -17.36
CA GLU A 774 19.80 -38.28 -18.47
C GLU A 774 21.24 -37.79 -18.29
N ALA A 775 22.19 -38.63 -18.70
CA ALA A 775 23.64 -38.49 -18.51
C ALA A 775 24.23 -37.23 -19.19
N VAL A 776 23.98 -36.07 -18.61
CA VAL A 776 24.78 -34.87 -18.84
C VAL A 776 25.97 -34.95 -17.88
N PRO A 777 27.22 -34.81 -18.36
CA PRO A 777 28.40 -34.89 -17.49
C PRO A 777 28.25 -33.92 -16.32
N GLU A 778 28.58 -34.40 -15.12
CA GLU A 778 28.55 -33.63 -13.88
C GLU A 778 29.11 -32.22 -14.11
N VAL A 779 28.21 -31.24 -14.18
CA VAL A 779 28.59 -29.87 -13.90
C VAL A 779 28.87 -29.87 -12.41
N LYS A 780 30.16 -29.84 -12.05
CA LYS A 780 30.61 -29.70 -10.67
C LYS A 780 29.79 -28.61 -10.00
N GLU A 781 29.16 -28.93 -8.87
CA GLU A 781 28.65 -27.94 -7.93
C GLU A 781 29.81 -27.01 -7.55
N THR A 782 29.91 -25.90 -8.25
CA THR A 782 30.66 -24.75 -7.75
C THR A 782 29.62 -23.77 -7.24
N ALA A 783 29.41 -23.79 -5.93
CA ALA A 783 28.83 -22.66 -5.20
C ALA A 783 29.42 -21.36 -5.75
N MET A 784 28.58 -20.41 -6.19
CA MET A 784 28.96 -19.06 -6.67
C MET A 784 30.47 -18.92 -6.93
N SER A 785 30.96 -19.47 -8.04
CA SER A 785 32.40 -19.50 -8.30
C SER A 785 32.98 -18.13 -8.64
N SER A 786 32.13 -17.12 -8.85
CA SER A 786 32.59 -15.76 -9.07
C SER A 786 32.73 -15.05 -7.71
N PRO A 787 33.95 -14.71 -7.27
CA PRO A 787 34.12 -13.87 -6.10
C PRO A 787 33.45 -12.52 -6.36
N PHE A 788 32.71 -12.00 -5.38
CA PHE A 788 32.23 -10.62 -5.40
C PHE A 788 33.38 -9.70 -5.79
N LYS A 789 33.20 -8.89 -6.83
CA LYS A 789 34.18 -7.89 -7.23
C LYS A 789 34.26 -6.84 -6.12
N THR A 790 35.48 -6.41 -5.83
CA THR A 790 35.79 -5.32 -4.89
C THR A 790 36.61 -4.28 -5.63
N GLY A 791 36.43 -3.00 -5.33
CA GLY A 791 37.15 -1.93 -6.01
C GLY A 791 36.63 -1.64 -7.42
N VAL A 792 35.39 -2.03 -7.75
CA VAL A 792 34.76 -1.65 -9.02
C VAL A 792 34.54 -0.15 -9.01
N ASP A 793 35.11 0.59 -9.96
CA ASP A 793 34.84 2.02 -10.17
C ASP A 793 34.40 2.22 -11.62
N THR A 794 33.12 2.56 -11.83
CA THR A 794 32.59 2.77 -13.18
C THR A 794 31.51 3.84 -13.21
N THR A 795 31.41 4.50 -14.35
CA THR A 795 30.41 5.53 -14.63
C THR A 795 29.85 5.29 -16.02
N TRP A 796 28.52 5.22 -16.14
CA TRP A 796 27.84 5.25 -17.43
C TRP A 796 26.97 6.50 -17.56
N TYR A 797 26.57 6.79 -18.80
CA TYR A 797 25.76 7.96 -19.13
C TYR A 797 24.40 7.55 -19.66
N HIS A 798 23.37 8.36 -19.38
CA HIS A 798 22.01 8.15 -19.88
C HIS A 798 21.40 9.42 -20.45
N ASN A 799 20.50 9.25 -21.42
CA ASN A 799 19.85 10.33 -22.17
C ASN A 799 18.51 10.80 -21.56
N GLN A 800 18.11 10.28 -20.39
CA GLN A 800 16.82 10.58 -19.75
C GLN A 800 17.00 11.21 -18.36
N GLU A 801 16.24 12.25 -18.04
CA GLU A 801 16.21 12.93 -16.73
C GLU A 801 17.54 13.61 -16.28
N ASP A 802 17.43 14.71 -15.52
CA ASP A 802 18.56 15.38 -14.85
C ASP A 802 18.85 14.75 -13.48
N LYS A 803 19.02 13.43 -13.46
CA LYS A 803 19.26 12.62 -12.26
C LYS A 803 20.58 11.88 -12.37
N PHE A 804 21.31 11.81 -11.27
CA PHE A 804 22.36 10.81 -11.14
C PHE A 804 21.90 9.64 -10.29
N TYR A 805 22.53 8.49 -10.51
CA TYR A 805 22.36 7.30 -9.70
C TYR A 805 23.72 6.87 -9.19
N VAL A 806 23.76 6.41 -7.94
CA VAL A 806 24.99 5.92 -7.32
C VAL A 806 24.72 4.67 -6.52
N TYR A 807 25.62 3.71 -6.67
CA TYR A 807 25.80 2.58 -5.79
C TYR A 807 27.20 2.66 -5.21
N MET A 808 27.28 2.79 -3.88
CA MET A 808 28.54 2.77 -3.15
C MET A 808 28.47 1.68 -2.08
N GLY A 809 29.30 0.65 -2.18
CA GLY A 809 29.21 -0.47 -1.25
C GLY A 809 30.45 -1.33 -1.12
N TRP A 810 30.42 -2.19 -0.12
CA TRP A 810 31.47 -3.13 0.23
C TRP A 810 30.88 -4.53 0.20
N SER A 811 31.63 -5.48 -0.35
CA SER A 811 31.26 -6.88 -0.41
C SER A 811 32.44 -7.74 0.05
N GLY A 812 32.12 -8.94 0.51
CA GLY A 812 33.15 -9.88 0.93
C GLY A 812 32.59 -11.07 1.69
N LYS A 813 33.48 -11.78 2.38
CA LYS A 813 33.13 -12.95 3.18
C LYS A 813 33.14 -12.63 4.67
N ILE A 814 32.04 -12.94 5.35
CA ILE A 814 31.94 -12.96 6.80
C ILE A 814 32.83 -14.08 7.32
N THR A 815 33.70 -13.76 8.28
CA THR A 815 34.70 -14.71 8.81
C THR A 815 34.37 -15.19 10.22
N GLN A 816 33.47 -14.48 10.92
CA GLN A 816 33.01 -14.81 12.26
C GLN A 816 31.50 -14.53 12.37
N PRO A 817 30.70 -15.40 13.01
CA PRO A 817 29.26 -15.20 13.12
C PRO A 817 28.84 -13.88 13.79
N GLU A 818 29.59 -13.41 14.79
CA GLU A 818 29.33 -12.14 15.47
C GLU A 818 29.49 -10.90 14.57
N ASP A 819 30.21 -11.02 13.45
CA ASP A 819 30.39 -9.90 12.52
C ASP A 819 29.07 -9.54 11.81
N ILE A 820 28.12 -10.48 11.71
CA ILE A 820 26.75 -10.22 11.22
C ILE A 820 26.10 -9.13 12.08
N LEU A 821 26.12 -9.30 13.40
CA LEU A 821 25.50 -8.37 14.34
C LEU A 821 26.20 -7.00 14.32
N LYS A 822 27.52 -7.00 14.22
CA LYS A 822 28.30 -5.77 14.18
C LYS A 822 28.03 -4.98 12.89
N LEU A 823 27.83 -5.66 11.75
CA LEU A 823 27.44 -5.03 10.48
C LEU A 823 26.01 -4.49 10.51
N GLU A 824 25.06 -5.19 11.12
CA GLU A 824 23.69 -4.66 11.34
C GLU A 824 23.67 -3.47 12.31
N LEU A 825 24.49 -3.49 13.35
CA LEU A 825 24.66 -2.33 14.24
C LEU A 825 25.26 -1.14 13.47
N LEU A 826 26.28 -1.38 12.64
CA LEU A 826 26.87 -0.35 11.78
C LEU A 826 25.86 0.22 10.79
N GLU A 827 25.04 -0.63 10.14
CA GLU A 827 23.95 -0.20 9.26
C GLU A 827 23.03 0.80 9.98
N SER A 828 22.60 0.46 11.21
CA SER A 828 21.71 1.33 11.98
C SER A 828 22.37 2.64 12.45
N MET A 829 23.62 2.61 12.91
CA MET A 829 24.32 3.81 13.41
C MET A 829 24.71 4.74 12.26
N ILE A 830 25.34 4.20 11.21
CA ILE A 830 25.69 4.94 10.00
C ILE A 830 24.44 5.53 9.36
N GLY A 831 23.34 4.77 9.27
CA GLY A 831 22.08 5.25 8.72
C GLY A 831 21.51 6.45 9.47
N ASN A 832 21.60 6.47 10.81
CA ASN A 832 21.13 7.61 11.61
C ASN A 832 21.94 8.88 11.34
N GLU A 833 23.26 8.75 11.24
CA GLU A 833 24.15 9.88 10.93
C GLU A 833 24.00 10.35 9.48
N MET A 834 23.83 9.42 8.53
CA MET A 834 23.57 9.74 7.13
C MET A 834 22.28 10.55 6.99
N VAL A 835 21.17 10.12 7.60
CA VAL A 835 19.91 10.88 7.56
C VAL A 835 20.09 12.32 8.02
N GLY A 836 20.74 12.55 9.17
CA GLY A 836 20.98 13.90 9.66
C GLY A 836 21.91 14.73 8.77
N THR A 837 22.83 14.08 8.05
CA THR A 837 23.79 14.77 7.16
C THR A 837 23.20 15.05 5.77
N THR A 838 22.37 14.15 5.25
CA THR A 838 21.60 14.31 4.01
C THR A 838 20.80 15.60 4.03
N PHE A 839 20.09 15.87 5.13
CA PHE A 839 19.35 17.12 5.30
C PHE A 839 20.25 18.35 5.34
N LYS A 840 21.37 18.29 6.07
CA LYS A 840 22.34 19.42 6.13
C LYS A 840 22.88 19.77 4.75
N LEU A 841 23.08 18.77 3.90
CA LEU A 841 23.58 18.92 2.53
C LEU A 841 22.48 19.21 1.50
N GLY A 842 21.20 19.25 1.92
CA GLY A 842 20.08 19.55 1.02
C GLY A 842 19.80 18.45 -0.01
N PHE A 843 20.06 17.19 0.33
CA PHE A 843 19.65 16.07 -0.50
C PHE A 843 18.17 15.76 -0.26
N TYR A 844 17.43 15.52 -1.34
CA TYR A 844 16.02 15.15 -1.28
C TYR A 844 15.83 13.70 -0.82
N GLN A 845 16.62 12.77 -1.38
CA GLN A 845 16.52 11.36 -1.02
C GLN A 845 17.24 11.06 0.29
N LEU A 846 16.52 10.43 1.23
CA LEU A 846 17.10 10.00 2.50
C LEU A 846 18.07 8.86 2.31
N LEU A 847 19.36 9.14 2.52
CA LEU A 847 20.42 8.15 2.37
C LEU A 847 20.51 7.26 3.60
N LYS A 848 20.42 5.95 3.37
CA LYS A 848 20.62 4.92 4.39
C LYS A 848 21.44 3.77 3.81
N PRO A 849 22.37 3.19 4.58
CA PRO A 849 23.03 1.97 4.18
C PRO A 849 22.06 0.79 4.28
N SER A 850 22.37 -0.27 3.54
CA SER A 850 21.69 -1.56 3.56
C SER A 850 22.72 -2.66 3.76
N PHE A 851 22.43 -3.60 4.66
CA PHE A 851 23.22 -4.81 4.86
C PHE A 851 22.46 -6.06 4.38
N MET A 852 23.05 -6.81 3.46
CA MET A 852 22.53 -8.07 2.92
C MET A 852 23.51 -9.22 3.13
N ARG A 853 22.98 -10.40 3.48
CA ARG A 853 23.71 -11.66 3.60
C ARG A 853 23.35 -12.60 2.45
N TYR A 854 24.35 -13.28 1.91
CA TYR A 854 24.23 -14.25 0.81
C TYR A 854 24.71 -15.64 1.25
N PRO A 855 24.38 -16.72 0.50
CA PRO A 855 24.91 -18.06 0.73
C PRO A 855 26.46 -18.10 0.75
N GLY A 856 27.02 -19.08 1.47
CA GLY A 856 28.48 -19.26 1.56
C GLY A 856 29.22 -18.20 2.39
N ASP A 857 28.53 -17.57 3.33
CA ASP A 857 29.01 -16.50 4.21
C ASP A 857 29.39 -15.19 3.50
N HIS A 858 28.82 -14.90 2.33
CA HIS A 858 29.06 -13.63 1.66
C HIS A 858 28.11 -12.52 2.16
N PHE A 859 28.53 -11.27 2.02
CA PHE A 859 27.70 -10.11 2.34
C PHE A 859 27.89 -8.95 1.34
N ALA A 860 26.90 -8.06 1.31
CA ALA A 860 27.00 -6.73 0.75
C ALA A 860 26.54 -5.70 1.79
N PHE A 861 27.30 -4.62 1.95
CA PHE A 861 26.94 -3.43 2.72
C PHE A 861 27.02 -2.24 1.79
N PHE A 862 25.91 -1.56 1.48
CA PHE A 862 25.91 -0.56 0.43
C PHE A 862 24.92 0.58 0.68
N VAL A 863 25.20 1.72 0.06
CA VAL A 863 24.28 2.85 -0.09
C VAL A 863 23.94 2.92 -1.58
N ALA A 864 22.64 2.88 -1.88
CA ALA A 864 22.10 2.96 -3.22
C ALA A 864 21.06 4.08 -3.24
N SER A 865 21.23 5.07 -4.11
CA SER A 865 20.26 6.17 -4.24
C SER A 865 20.32 6.77 -5.64
N SER A 866 19.28 7.53 -5.94
CA SER A 866 19.26 8.55 -6.99
C SER A 866 19.04 9.92 -6.37
N GLU A 867 19.40 10.98 -7.09
CA GLU A 867 19.21 12.36 -6.67
C GLU A 867 19.31 13.27 -7.91
N THR A 868 18.63 14.43 -7.93
CA THR A 868 18.80 15.35 -9.06
C THR A 868 20.05 16.20 -8.96
N GLY A 869 20.61 16.54 -10.12
CA GLY A 869 21.82 17.33 -10.25
C GLY A 869 22.94 16.58 -10.96
N GLY A 870 24.03 17.30 -11.23
CA GLY A 870 25.16 16.78 -11.98
C GLY A 870 26.29 16.23 -11.11
N ARG A 871 27.46 16.10 -11.73
CA ARG A 871 28.68 15.52 -11.17
C ARG A 871 29.07 16.06 -9.78
N GLU A 872 28.82 17.32 -9.47
CA GLU A 872 29.13 17.92 -8.18
C GLU A 872 28.27 17.36 -7.03
N VAL A 873 26.97 17.17 -7.27
CA VAL A 873 26.04 16.60 -6.28
C VAL A 873 26.42 15.14 -6.01
N ALA A 874 26.73 14.38 -7.05
CA ALA A 874 27.25 13.02 -6.93
C ALA A 874 28.52 12.95 -6.07
N LYS A 875 29.49 13.84 -6.34
CA LYS A 875 30.73 13.92 -5.56
C LYS A 875 30.48 14.29 -4.09
N ASN A 876 29.56 15.20 -3.81
CA ASN A 876 29.20 15.57 -2.44
C ASN A 876 28.56 14.39 -1.69
N MET A 877 27.70 13.63 -2.36
CA MET A 877 27.09 12.43 -1.79
C MET A 877 28.14 11.35 -1.50
N GLU A 878 29.04 11.07 -2.45
CA GLU A 878 30.15 10.13 -2.27
C GLU A 878 31.04 10.54 -1.09
N ASN A 879 31.43 11.82 -1.03
CA ASN A 879 32.25 12.36 0.05
C ASN A 879 31.56 12.24 1.41
N MET A 880 30.25 12.47 1.47
CA MET A 880 29.46 12.30 2.68
C MET A 880 29.53 10.85 3.17
N VAL A 881 29.24 9.88 2.28
CA VAL A 881 29.28 8.45 2.61
C VAL A 881 30.67 8.03 3.09
N ARG A 882 31.73 8.42 2.36
CA ARG A 882 33.13 8.15 2.75
C ARG A 882 33.48 8.74 4.11
N THR A 883 33.09 10.00 4.36
CA THR A 883 33.40 10.71 5.61
C THR A 883 32.75 10.02 6.80
N ILE A 884 31.46 9.68 6.69
CA ILE A 884 30.73 9.00 7.77
C ILE A 884 31.34 7.61 8.00
N VAL A 885 31.56 6.81 6.96
CA VAL A 885 32.18 5.49 7.12
C VAL A 885 33.58 5.57 7.71
N ALA A 886 34.40 6.54 7.29
CA ALA A 886 35.73 6.77 7.85
C ALA A 886 35.67 7.13 9.35
N LYS A 887 34.69 7.92 9.79
CA LYS A 887 34.47 8.22 11.20
C LYS A 887 34.24 6.94 12.03
N TYR A 888 33.37 6.03 11.59
CA TYR A 888 33.12 4.76 12.30
C TYR A 888 34.32 3.79 12.28
N ARG A 889 35.26 3.98 11.35
CA ARG A 889 36.53 3.23 11.32
C ARG A 889 37.58 3.80 12.27
N GLN A 890 37.54 5.11 12.54
CA GLN A 890 38.59 5.80 13.28
C GLN A 890 38.22 6.07 14.74
N THR A 891 36.94 6.35 14.99
CA THR A 891 36.45 6.79 16.30
C THR A 891 35.64 5.69 17.00
N LEU A 892 35.60 5.73 18.33
CA LEU A 892 34.74 4.85 19.11
C LEU A 892 33.34 5.46 19.19
N VAL A 893 32.32 4.64 18.93
CA VAL A 893 30.92 5.01 19.20
C VAL A 893 30.70 5.20 20.69
N SER A 894 29.75 6.07 21.06
CA SER A 894 29.41 6.24 22.48
C SER A 894 28.78 4.96 23.04
N LYS A 895 28.98 4.70 24.33
CA LYS A 895 28.35 3.54 25.00
C LYS A 895 26.82 3.65 24.95
N GLU A 896 26.30 4.85 25.16
CA GLU A 896 24.86 5.12 25.14
C GLU A 896 24.24 4.81 23.79
N GLU A 897 24.83 5.33 22.69
CA GLU A 897 24.38 5.06 21.33
C GLU A 897 24.39 3.55 21.03
N LEU A 898 25.48 2.86 21.36
CA LEU A 898 25.60 1.43 21.13
C LEU A 898 24.52 0.63 21.88
N GLU A 899 24.27 0.93 23.15
CA GLU A 899 23.24 0.22 23.94
C GLU A 899 21.83 0.50 23.40
N ASN A 900 21.54 1.74 23.00
CA ASN A 900 20.26 2.07 22.35
C ASN A 900 20.04 1.26 21.06
N ARG A 901 21.09 1.12 20.22
CA ARG A 901 21.01 0.33 18.99
C ARG A 901 20.94 -1.18 19.24
N LYS A 902 21.63 -1.68 20.27
CA LYS A 902 21.51 -3.08 20.70
C LYS A 902 20.10 -3.43 21.14
N GLU A 903 19.42 -2.57 21.91
CA GLU A 903 18.04 -2.84 22.32
C GLU A 903 17.09 -2.84 21.12
N ALA A 904 17.28 -1.94 20.14
CA ALA A 904 16.54 -1.96 18.87
C ALA A 904 16.77 -3.27 18.09
N LEU A 905 18.02 -3.71 17.95
CA LEU A 905 18.39 -4.94 17.25
C LEU A 905 17.88 -6.19 17.97
N LYS A 906 17.96 -6.21 19.29
CA LYS A 906 17.39 -7.26 20.14
C LYS A 906 15.88 -7.35 19.97
N SER A 907 15.19 -6.22 19.85
CA SER A 907 13.76 -6.18 19.52
C SER A 907 13.50 -6.79 18.14
N LYS A 908 14.26 -6.41 17.10
CA LYS A 908 14.18 -7.00 15.73
C LYS A 908 14.30 -8.53 15.78
N TYR A 909 15.35 -9.05 16.41
CA TYR A 909 15.56 -10.49 16.53
C TYR A 909 14.46 -11.17 17.34
N LYS A 910 14.11 -10.64 18.53
CA LYS A 910 13.02 -11.19 19.34
C LYS A 910 11.69 -11.26 18.57
N ASN A 911 11.38 -10.24 17.77
CA ASN A 911 10.16 -10.19 16.96
C ASN A 911 10.20 -11.17 15.78
N GLY A 912 11.36 -11.37 15.14
CA GLY A 912 11.52 -12.40 14.09
C GLY A 912 11.24 -13.82 14.61
N TYR A 913 11.77 -14.17 15.79
CA TYR A 913 11.46 -15.46 16.44
C TYR A 913 10.08 -15.52 17.05
N ALA A 914 9.52 -14.37 17.42
CA ALA A 914 8.13 -14.30 17.85
C ALA A 914 7.23 -14.83 16.73
N TRP A 915 7.44 -14.44 15.47
CA TRP A 915 6.65 -14.99 14.35
C TRP A 915 6.74 -16.53 14.23
N GLU A 916 7.94 -17.10 14.32
CA GLU A 916 8.15 -18.56 14.26
C GLU A 916 7.50 -19.32 15.42
N SER A 917 7.28 -18.65 16.55
CA SER A 917 6.75 -19.27 17.77
C SER A 917 5.33 -18.85 18.14
N GLN A 918 4.81 -17.80 17.52
CA GLN A 918 3.51 -17.18 17.79
C GLN A 918 2.55 -17.28 16.60
N SER A 919 2.96 -17.91 15.50
CA SER A 919 2.07 -18.23 14.38
C SER A 919 2.17 -19.70 14.00
N PRO A 920 1.06 -20.35 13.60
CA PRO A 920 1.10 -21.69 13.03
C PRO A 920 2.06 -21.78 11.84
N ALA A 921 1.95 -20.88 10.85
CA ALA A 921 2.78 -20.90 9.65
C ALA A 921 4.29 -20.82 9.94
N GLY A 922 4.70 -19.95 10.86
CA GLY A 922 6.10 -19.83 11.27
C GLY A 922 6.63 -21.09 11.96
N MET A 923 5.81 -21.75 12.78
CA MET A 923 6.15 -23.04 13.38
C MET A 923 6.26 -24.13 12.31
N GLY A 924 5.39 -24.11 11.30
CA GLY A 924 5.40 -25.03 10.17
C GLY A 924 6.70 -24.96 9.39
N ALA A 925 7.12 -23.74 9.02
CA ALA A 925 8.39 -23.50 8.34
C ALA A 925 9.60 -23.96 9.18
N TYR A 926 9.62 -23.65 10.49
CA TYR A 926 10.69 -24.10 11.39
C TYR A 926 10.82 -25.63 11.46
N LEU A 927 9.71 -26.35 11.59
CA LEU A 927 9.71 -27.81 11.64
C LEU A 927 10.18 -28.42 10.32
N LEU A 928 9.82 -27.81 9.19
CA LEU A 928 10.24 -28.25 7.87
C LEU A 928 11.75 -28.08 7.65
N GLU A 929 12.33 -26.95 8.07
CA GLU A 929 13.78 -26.73 7.99
C GLU A 929 14.57 -27.75 8.84
N ILE A 930 14.07 -28.08 10.04
CA ILE A 930 14.67 -29.15 10.87
C ILE A 930 14.59 -30.50 10.17
N GLU A 931 13.46 -30.80 9.52
CA GLU A 931 13.27 -32.04 8.76
C GLU A 931 14.28 -32.18 7.62
N GLN A 932 14.65 -31.05 7.00
CA GLN A 932 15.69 -30.99 5.97
C GLN A 932 17.13 -31.03 6.54
N GLY A 933 17.30 -31.05 7.87
CA GLY A 933 18.60 -31.10 8.53
C GLY A 933 19.20 -29.73 8.86
N ASN A 934 18.46 -28.63 8.66
CA ASN A 934 18.93 -27.28 8.96
C ASN A 934 18.75 -26.94 10.45
N ALA A 935 19.67 -26.16 11.02
CA ALA A 935 19.64 -25.79 12.45
C ALA A 935 18.44 -24.89 12.84
N GLY A 936 17.76 -24.31 11.85
CA GLY A 936 16.62 -23.41 11.98
C GLY A 936 17.00 -22.00 12.47
N PRO A 937 16.32 -20.93 12.00
CA PRO A 937 16.66 -19.55 12.36
C PRO A 937 16.62 -19.31 13.88
N ARG A 938 15.69 -19.96 14.61
CA ARG A 938 15.58 -19.90 16.08
C ARG A 938 16.81 -20.37 16.87
N THR A 939 17.66 -21.20 16.30
CA THR A 939 18.89 -21.62 16.97
C THR A 939 19.97 -20.57 16.79
N GLU A 940 20.12 -20.11 15.54
CA GLU A 940 21.02 -19.02 15.15
C GLU A 940 20.71 -17.74 15.94
N ALA A 941 19.43 -17.37 16.03
CA ALA A 941 18.85 -16.39 16.97
C ALA A 941 19.49 -16.25 18.33
N ARG A 942 19.51 -17.36 19.05
CA ARG A 942 19.79 -17.44 20.47
C ARG A 942 21.29 -17.35 20.66
N GLN A 943 22.04 -17.88 19.70
CA GLN A 943 23.48 -17.70 19.60
C GLN A 943 23.80 -16.22 19.35
N LEU A 944 23.17 -15.61 18.33
CA LEU A 944 23.35 -14.20 18.00
C LEU A 944 22.96 -13.27 19.16
N LEU A 945 21.80 -13.46 19.81
CA LEU A 945 21.38 -12.65 20.96
C LEU A 945 22.30 -12.78 22.19
N LYS A 946 22.99 -13.92 22.36
CA LYS A 946 24.03 -14.07 23.39
C LYS A 946 25.27 -13.27 23.00
N MET A 947 25.72 -13.39 21.75
CA MET A 947 26.87 -12.66 21.23
C MET A 947 26.66 -11.14 21.26
N LEU A 948 25.44 -10.65 21.01
CA LEU A 948 25.09 -9.23 21.01
C LEU A 948 25.45 -8.51 22.32
N LYS A 949 25.37 -9.22 23.46
CA LYS A 949 25.69 -8.65 24.79
C LYS A 949 27.17 -8.30 24.93
N GLU A 950 28.04 -9.10 24.31
CA GLU A 950 29.49 -8.98 24.42
C GLU A 950 30.08 -7.94 23.46
N ILE A 951 29.30 -7.44 22.50
CA ILE A 951 29.76 -6.42 21.54
C ILE A 951 30.01 -5.11 22.29
N ASN A 952 31.18 -4.51 22.13
CA ASN A 952 31.55 -3.23 22.72
C ASN A 952 31.94 -2.22 21.62
N PRO A 953 32.13 -0.92 21.93
CA PRO A 953 32.47 0.08 20.92
C PRO A 953 33.74 -0.23 20.12
N GLU A 954 34.72 -0.89 20.72
CA GLU A 954 35.95 -1.31 20.05
C GLU A 954 35.65 -2.37 18.98
N ALA A 955 34.84 -3.37 19.31
CA ALA A 955 34.45 -4.43 18.37
C ALA A 955 33.72 -3.87 17.14
N VAL A 956 32.85 -2.87 17.32
CA VAL A 956 32.17 -2.18 16.21
C VAL A 956 33.18 -1.49 15.29
N ARG A 957 34.13 -0.74 15.87
CA ARG A 957 35.17 -0.04 15.11
C ARG A 957 36.06 -1.01 14.34
N GLU A 958 36.49 -2.10 14.96
CA GLU A 958 37.34 -3.10 14.29
C GLU A 958 36.60 -3.81 13.15
N THR A 959 35.30 -4.08 13.30
CA THR A 959 34.47 -4.58 12.19
C THR A 959 34.37 -3.56 11.06
N ALA A 960 34.16 -2.27 11.36
CA ALA A 960 34.15 -1.23 10.33
C ALA A 960 35.50 -1.15 9.59
N LYS A 961 36.63 -1.22 10.31
CA LYS A 961 37.97 -1.25 9.69
C LYS A 961 38.17 -2.46 8.78
N LYS A 962 37.70 -3.63 9.22
CA LYS A 962 37.86 -4.91 8.54
C LYS A 962 37.02 -5.00 7.25
N TYR A 963 35.76 -4.55 7.30
CA TYR A 963 34.78 -4.79 6.25
C TYR A 963 34.47 -3.57 5.38
N LEU A 964 34.63 -2.35 5.88
CA LEU A 964 34.28 -1.11 5.18
C LEU A 964 35.53 -0.32 4.73
N SER A 965 36.56 -1.03 4.25
CA SER A 965 37.82 -0.42 3.83
C SER A 965 37.68 0.36 2.51
N GLU A 966 38.34 1.52 2.41
CA GLU A 966 38.39 2.34 1.18
C GLU A 966 38.90 1.58 -0.05
N GLU A 967 39.89 0.69 0.12
CA GLU A 967 40.49 -0.08 -0.99
C GLU A 967 39.53 -1.11 -1.62
N LYS A 968 38.43 -1.45 -0.93
CA LYS A 968 37.47 -2.48 -1.37
C LYS A 968 36.13 -1.89 -1.81
N VAL A 969 35.98 -0.58 -1.78
CA VAL A 969 34.72 0.07 -2.12
C VAL A 969 34.40 -0.12 -3.60
N ASN A 970 33.19 -0.58 -3.87
CA ASN A 970 32.58 -0.58 -5.19
C ASN A 970 31.80 0.72 -5.35
N LEU A 971 32.04 1.43 -6.44
CA LEU A 971 31.47 2.72 -6.77
C LEU A 971 31.01 2.72 -8.22
N ILE A 972 29.69 2.72 -8.39
CA ILE A 972 29.04 2.61 -9.68
C ILE A 972 28.14 3.82 -9.82
N ARG A 973 28.25 4.53 -10.95
CA ARG A 973 27.55 5.78 -11.20
C ARG A 973 26.80 5.74 -12.53
N SER A 974 25.67 6.42 -12.57
CA SER A 974 24.95 6.78 -13.78
C SER A 974 24.78 8.29 -13.78
N LEU A 975 25.31 8.97 -14.78
CA LEU A 975 25.23 10.41 -14.92
C LEU A 975 24.43 10.80 -16.18
N PRO A 976 23.75 11.95 -16.20
CA PRO A 976 23.16 12.46 -17.44
C PRO A 976 24.22 12.64 -18.54
N GLU A 977 23.90 12.38 -19.81
CA GLU A 977 24.82 12.52 -20.95
C GLU A 977 25.45 13.92 -21.06
N LYS A 978 24.73 14.96 -20.66
CA LYS A 978 25.23 16.34 -20.59
C LYS A 978 26.43 16.53 -19.67
N ASP A 979 26.64 15.62 -18.71
CA ASP A 979 27.75 15.63 -17.77
C ASP A 979 28.92 14.73 -18.22
N SER A 980 28.86 14.18 -19.44
CA SER A 980 29.98 13.42 -19.99
C SER A 980 31.19 14.32 -20.27
N ASP A 981 32.39 13.80 -20.01
CA ASP A 981 33.66 14.51 -20.24
C ASP A 981 33.98 14.71 -21.75
N HIS A 982 32.97 14.58 -22.61
CA HIS A 982 33.02 14.78 -24.06
C HIS A 982 32.14 15.99 -24.45
N GLN A 983 32.60 17.19 -24.09
CA GLN A 983 32.29 18.42 -24.83
C GLN A 983 33.58 19.09 -25.28
#